data_AF-A0A938LV04-F1
#
_entry.id   AF-A0A938LV04-F1
#
_cell.length_a   1.000
_cell.length_b   1.000
_cell.length_c   1.000
_cell.angle_alpha   90.00
_cell.angle_beta   90.00
_cell.angle_gamma   90.00
#
_symmetry.space_group_name_H-M   'P 1'
#
loop_
_entity.id
_entity.type
_entity.pdbx_description
1 polymer ?
#
loop_
_entity_poly.entity_id
_entity_poly.type
_entity_poly.pdbx_seq_one_letter_code
_entity_poly.pdbx_strand_id
1 'polypeptide(L)'
;MRCSQRLAVSVLCVLLSATSGWAAITIEGVADKKVYADRVTFTVRSEAGYDFTATLNGVPVATDLPIKVDEAEYYELSVRKRLRSSGAEESRLVRFIVRATARGNTEWGLPRWTPYPLIDSAAAEFAGARLVIVTPARYPVGFEIPVIARVEDAAGARLGVNGSIVAPGFESHPLPLLRGVGSVFLPVAREAGTIFYAGGIQSLATPKEIAIESSTSWRLAPATITGVTDWGENARLRITAGTGGGMRIAAGATLTIGAGSVVAVEPGVEIRVEGRIVVHGTLERPVVFTCRDRKTPWGGFLLDKSTSRGEFTGTILTASGADPKWFDNNPGRGGSHRRNQCLFYLSNGANVTLTDCWLVENHGQAGHGEKAFLTMTRCLIQKCVTGGQYNGGAVMLDDCALIEFPSATAPFADADNDGLYLTAGTHVLTNCLIGWALDDGIDAGADAAGSVTIQHCWFESCYHEALAWSGAKLCTVTDTVTLNCGQGIECGYGAPDVNAVHCLSTANAVGARFGDNYDWTYKGFLTVRDSLLLFNHRDLWGRAWDNWTVHVAQMDIQDNCVTIPDADFPDNCLWDPQADPDQRNRLTPFLPTPAGTVGIGIATLTDTLSPAAAARGIPVRLSTFTTRPVRVDYAIDVPGGQPATGTLQFPPGATVGLIPIEPSSLGSTAPLQVLLSNPAHAELTGRRSLRIAN
;
A
#
# COMPACT_ATOMS: atom_id res chain seq x y z
N MET A 1 -59.50 -80.29 -53.05
CA MET A 1 -58.08 -80.70 -52.97
C MET A 1 -57.32 -79.64 -52.19
N ARG A 2 -56.46 -80.10 -51.27
CA ARG A 2 -55.34 -79.51 -50.49
C ARG A 2 -54.79 -78.14 -50.95
N CYS A 3 -54.09 -77.30 -50.18
CA CYS A 3 -53.82 -77.04 -48.75
C CYS A 3 -52.66 -75.98 -48.72
N SER A 4 -52.68 -75.01 -47.78
CA SER A 4 -51.50 -74.31 -47.16
C SER A 4 -50.62 -73.37 -48.03
N GLN A 5 -49.92 -72.31 -47.57
CA GLN A 5 -49.82 -71.42 -46.38
C GLN A 5 -48.51 -70.57 -46.58
N ARG A 6 -48.36 -69.41 -45.90
CA ARG A 6 -47.09 -68.68 -45.53
C ARG A 6 -46.39 -67.82 -46.61
N LEU A 7 -45.63 -66.76 -46.31
CA LEU A 7 -45.42 -65.81 -45.18
C LEU A 7 -44.50 -64.67 -45.75
N ALA A 8 -44.45 -63.53 -45.07
CA ALA A 8 -43.76 -62.27 -45.40
C ALA A 8 -42.23 -62.32 -45.63
N VAL A 9 -41.66 -61.25 -46.20
CA VAL A 9 -40.74 -60.29 -45.52
C VAL A 9 -40.22 -59.24 -46.54
N SER A 10 -40.44 -57.97 -46.22
CA SER A 10 -39.78 -56.80 -46.81
C SER A 10 -38.46 -56.54 -46.08
N VAL A 11 -37.34 -56.36 -46.79
CA VAL A 11 -36.07 -55.89 -46.20
C VAL A 11 -35.77 -54.49 -46.70
N LEU A 12 -35.78 -53.56 -45.76
CA LEU A 12 -35.39 -52.16 -45.86
C LEU A 12 -33.87 -52.06 -45.69
N CYS A 13 -33.14 -51.61 -46.72
CA CYS A 13 -31.73 -51.26 -46.59
C CYS A 13 -31.60 -49.93 -45.85
N VAL A 14 -31.25 -49.98 -44.56
CA VAL A 14 -30.82 -48.81 -43.78
C VAL A 14 -29.33 -48.58 -44.04
N LEU A 15 -28.99 -47.50 -44.73
CA LEU A 15 -27.66 -46.90 -44.75
C LEU A 15 -27.36 -46.37 -43.34
N LEU A 16 -26.55 -47.11 -42.57
CA LEU A 16 -25.92 -46.62 -41.36
C LEU A 16 -24.79 -45.65 -41.76
N SER A 17 -25.12 -44.36 -41.88
CA SER A 17 -24.13 -43.30 -41.81
C SER A 17 -23.56 -43.31 -40.39
N ALA A 18 -22.39 -43.92 -40.22
CA ALA A 18 -21.60 -43.76 -39.01
C ALA A 18 -21.10 -42.32 -38.97
N THR A 19 -21.86 -41.43 -38.32
CA THR A 19 -21.32 -40.16 -37.85
C THR A 19 -20.31 -40.51 -36.75
N SER A 20 -19.02 -40.56 -37.09
CA SER A 20 -17.94 -40.55 -36.11
C SER A 20 -18.04 -39.25 -35.32
N GLY A 21 -18.73 -39.31 -34.18
CA GLY A 21 -18.72 -38.23 -33.20
C GLY A 21 -17.28 -37.95 -32.80
N TRP A 22 -16.90 -36.68 -32.83
CA TRP A 22 -15.55 -36.28 -32.49
C TRP A 22 -15.32 -36.51 -31.00
N ALA A 23 -14.20 -37.15 -30.65
CA ALA A 23 -13.81 -37.31 -29.25
C ALA A 23 -13.34 -35.96 -28.71
N ALA A 24 -13.98 -35.47 -27.64
CA ALA A 24 -13.62 -34.20 -27.00
C ALA A 24 -12.15 -34.20 -26.51
N ILE A 25 -11.48 -33.06 -26.62
CA ILE A 25 -10.12 -32.84 -26.08
C ILE A 25 -10.09 -33.27 -24.60
N THR A 26 -9.23 -34.24 -24.26
CA THR A 26 -9.12 -34.79 -22.91
C THR A 26 -8.04 -34.08 -22.10
N ILE A 27 -8.45 -33.46 -21.00
CA ILE A 27 -7.59 -32.78 -20.04
C ILE A 27 -7.89 -33.38 -18.66
N GLU A 28 -6.85 -33.89 -18.01
CA GLU A 28 -6.93 -34.51 -16.68
C GLU A 28 -6.34 -33.57 -15.61
N GLY A 29 -6.80 -33.71 -14.36
CA GLY A 29 -6.22 -33.03 -13.19
C GLY A 29 -6.67 -31.58 -12.95
N VAL A 30 -7.21 -30.90 -13.97
CA VAL A 30 -7.73 -29.53 -13.87
C VAL A 30 -9.18 -29.43 -14.38
N ALA A 31 -9.97 -28.53 -13.79
CA ALA A 31 -11.34 -28.22 -14.17
C ALA A 31 -11.48 -26.72 -14.51
N ASP A 32 -12.38 -26.39 -15.44
CA ASP A 32 -12.65 -24.99 -15.80
C ASP A 32 -13.34 -24.27 -14.64
N LYS A 33 -12.96 -23.00 -14.43
CA LYS A 33 -13.43 -22.10 -13.38
C LYS A 33 -13.25 -22.66 -11.96
N LYS A 34 -12.15 -23.36 -11.72
CA LYS A 34 -11.83 -23.93 -10.40
C LYS A 34 -10.63 -23.24 -9.76
N VAL A 35 -10.69 -23.16 -8.43
CA VAL A 35 -9.62 -22.65 -7.58
C VAL A 35 -8.92 -23.81 -6.87
N TYR A 36 -7.60 -23.80 -6.91
CA TYR A 36 -6.72 -24.78 -6.30
C TYR A 36 -5.83 -24.10 -5.25
N ALA A 37 -5.59 -24.79 -4.13
CA ALA A 37 -4.71 -24.31 -3.09
C ALA A 37 -3.26 -24.75 -3.37
N ASP A 38 -2.35 -23.77 -3.43
CA ASP A 38 -0.89 -23.87 -3.55
C ASP A 38 -0.33 -24.57 -4.80
N ARG A 39 -1.04 -25.53 -5.39
CA ARG A 39 -0.63 -26.21 -6.63
C ARG A 39 -1.77 -26.98 -7.30
N VAL A 40 -1.60 -27.25 -8.59
CA VAL A 40 -2.37 -28.22 -9.37
C VAL A 40 -1.46 -28.92 -10.38
N THR A 41 -1.80 -30.15 -10.76
CA THR A 41 -1.14 -30.86 -11.85
C THR A 41 -2.17 -31.23 -12.90
N PHE A 42 -1.84 -31.02 -14.17
CA PHE A 42 -2.70 -31.43 -15.29
C PHE A 42 -1.93 -32.20 -16.36
N THR A 43 -2.67 -32.89 -17.23
CA THR A 43 -2.12 -33.56 -18.42
C THR A 43 -3.09 -33.39 -19.58
N VAL A 44 -2.57 -32.92 -20.72
CA VAL A 44 -3.30 -32.90 -22.01
C VAL A 44 -3.01 -34.20 -22.73
N ARG A 45 -4.02 -35.06 -22.93
CA ARG A 45 -3.84 -36.35 -23.61
C ARG A 45 -3.87 -36.17 -25.12
N SER A 46 -2.82 -36.64 -25.80
CA SER A 46 -2.84 -36.71 -27.27
C SER A 46 -3.69 -37.87 -27.78
N GLU A 47 -4.07 -37.78 -29.05
CA GLU A 47 -4.87 -38.78 -29.75
C GLU A 47 -4.22 -39.10 -31.10
N ALA A 48 -4.14 -40.39 -31.44
CA ALA A 48 -3.55 -40.84 -32.70
C ALA A 48 -4.30 -40.26 -33.91
N GLY A 49 -3.56 -39.76 -34.90
CA GLY A 49 -4.12 -39.15 -36.10
C GLY A 49 -4.38 -37.64 -36.01
N TYR A 50 -4.08 -37.01 -34.87
CA TYR A 50 -4.24 -35.57 -34.65
C TYR A 50 -2.92 -34.89 -34.28
N ASP A 51 -2.85 -33.61 -34.58
CA ASP A 51 -1.82 -32.69 -34.08
C ASP A 51 -2.41 -31.84 -32.95
N PHE A 52 -1.60 -31.58 -31.93
CA PHE A 52 -2.01 -30.81 -30.76
C PHE A 52 -1.13 -29.58 -30.57
N THR A 53 -1.74 -28.51 -30.09
CA THR A 53 -1.05 -27.36 -29.55
C THR A 53 -1.69 -27.04 -28.20
N ALA A 54 -0.89 -27.04 -27.15
CA ALA A 54 -1.34 -26.68 -25.81
C ALA A 54 -0.49 -25.51 -25.30
N THR A 55 -1.16 -24.50 -24.73
CA THR A 55 -0.51 -23.33 -24.15
C THR A 55 -1.12 -23.01 -22.80
N LEU A 56 -0.30 -22.63 -21.83
CA LEU A 56 -0.69 -22.13 -20.52
C LEU A 56 -0.29 -20.66 -20.45
N ASN A 57 -1.27 -19.74 -20.37
CA ASN A 57 -1.05 -18.29 -20.49
C ASN A 57 -0.23 -17.92 -21.75
N GLY A 58 -0.53 -18.58 -22.87
CA GLY A 58 0.18 -18.39 -24.14
C GLY A 58 1.54 -19.11 -24.25
N VAL A 59 2.09 -19.64 -23.15
CA VAL A 59 3.36 -20.39 -23.15
C VAL A 59 3.12 -21.86 -23.54
N PRO A 60 3.84 -22.41 -24.54
CA PRO A 60 3.68 -23.81 -24.94
C PRO A 60 3.94 -24.79 -23.79
N VAL A 61 3.08 -25.80 -23.66
CA VAL A 61 3.24 -26.92 -22.71
C VAL A 61 3.17 -28.25 -23.44
N ALA A 62 3.91 -29.25 -22.94
CA ALA A 62 3.95 -30.58 -23.54
C ALA A 62 2.63 -31.33 -23.35
N THR A 63 2.24 -32.12 -24.35
CA THR A 63 1.18 -33.13 -24.21
C THR A 63 1.74 -34.41 -23.58
N ASP A 64 0.86 -35.21 -22.98
CA ASP A 64 1.14 -36.52 -22.38
C ASP A 64 2.12 -36.53 -21.20
N LEU A 65 2.58 -35.36 -20.75
CA LEU A 65 3.40 -35.18 -19.56
C LEU A 65 2.60 -34.48 -18.44
N PRO A 66 2.78 -34.87 -17.18
CA PRO A 66 2.24 -34.12 -16.04
C PRO A 66 2.90 -32.75 -15.95
N ILE A 67 2.09 -31.69 -16.06
CA ILE A 67 2.51 -30.30 -15.87
C ILE A 67 2.07 -29.85 -14.49
N LYS A 68 3.03 -29.46 -13.65
CA LYS A 68 2.78 -28.91 -12.31
C LYS A 68 2.72 -27.38 -12.41
N VAL A 69 1.71 -26.79 -11.80
CA VAL A 69 1.54 -25.36 -11.60
C VAL A 69 1.47 -25.11 -10.10
N ASP A 70 2.42 -24.38 -9.55
CA ASP A 70 2.57 -24.14 -8.10
C ASP A 70 2.86 -22.68 -7.72
N GLU A 71 2.79 -21.78 -8.69
CA GLU A 71 2.74 -20.35 -8.44
C GLU A 71 1.29 -19.88 -8.32
N ALA A 72 1.05 -18.94 -7.42
CA ALA A 72 -0.26 -18.33 -7.30
C ALA A 72 -0.48 -17.41 -8.50
N GLU A 73 -1.58 -17.57 -9.22
CA GLU A 73 -1.97 -16.76 -10.38
C GLU A 73 -3.32 -17.25 -10.92
N TYR A 74 -3.91 -16.45 -11.80
CA TYR A 74 -4.87 -16.88 -12.80
C TYR A 74 -4.19 -17.55 -14.01
N TYR A 75 -4.78 -18.66 -14.48
CA TYR A 75 -4.28 -19.44 -15.60
C TYR A 75 -5.35 -19.73 -16.65
N GLU A 76 -4.98 -19.60 -17.92
CA GLU A 76 -5.73 -20.03 -19.09
C GLU A 76 -4.95 -21.13 -19.83
N LEU A 77 -5.47 -22.35 -19.80
CA LEU A 77 -4.99 -23.48 -20.61
C LEU A 77 -5.79 -23.55 -21.90
N SER A 78 -5.17 -23.18 -23.03
CA SER A 78 -5.76 -23.28 -24.36
C SER A 78 -5.18 -24.47 -25.11
N VAL A 79 -6.05 -25.39 -25.53
CA VAL A 79 -5.67 -26.59 -26.29
C VAL A 79 -6.40 -26.59 -27.63
N ARG A 80 -5.65 -26.71 -28.71
CA ARG A 80 -6.16 -26.90 -30.08
C ARG A 80 -5.77 -28.29 -30.58
N LYS A 81 -6.73 -29.00 -31.17
CA LYS A 81 -6.58 -30.33 -31.74
C LYS A 81 -6.94 -30.25 -33.22
N ARG A 82 -6.07 -30.74 -34.10
CA ARG A 82 -6.25 -30.72 -35.57
C ARG A 82 -6.15 -32.11 -36.16
N LEU A 83 -7.16 -32.55 -36.89
CA LEU A 83 -7.17 -33.85 -37.57
C LEU A 83 -6.24 -33.82 -38.79
N ARG A 84 -5.26 -34.73 -38.86
CA ARG A 84 -4.26 -34.74 -39.94
C ARG A 84 -4.84 -34.99 -41.33
N SER A 85 -5.89 -35.80 -41.42
CA SER A 85 -6.44 -36.25 -42.70
C SER A 85 -7.32 -35.20 -43.40
N SER A 86 -8.06 -34.40 -42.64
CA SER A 86 -8.97 -33.38 -43.18
C SER A 86 -8.55 -31.95 -42.87
N GLY A 87 -7.61 -31.76 -41.93
CA GLY A 87 -7.23 -30.45 -41.41
C GLY A 87 -8.24 -29.82 -40.46
N ALA A 88 -9.32 -30.53 -40.11
CA ALA A 88 -10.41 -30.01 -39.29
C ALA A 88 -9.99 -29.87 -37.81
N GLU A 89 -10.55 -28.90 -37.08
CA GLU A 89 -10.01 -28.47 -35.79
C GLU A 89 -11.05 -28.36 -34.68
N GLU A 90 -10.59 -28.59 -33.45
CA GLU A 90 -11.30 -28.35 -32.20
C GLU A 90 -10.44 -27.52 -31.26
N SER A 91 -11.08 -26.80 -30.34
CA SER A 91 -10.38 -26.06 -29.29
C SER A 91 -11.10 -26.19 -27.95
N ARG A 92 -10.33 -26.19 -26.87
CA ARG A 92 -10.81 -26.24 -25.49
C ARG A 92 -10.01 -25.26 -24.64
N LEU A 93 -10.72 -24.38 -23.94
CA LEU A 93 -10.17 -23.48 -22.94
C LEU A 93 -10.51 -24.01 -21.53
N VAL A 94 -9.53 -24.02 -20.65
CA VAL A 94 -9.71 -24.30 -19.21
C VAL A 94 -9.08 -23.17 -18.41
N ARG A 95 -9.90 -22.46 -17.64
CA ARG A 95 -9.49 -21.38 -16.74
C ARG A 95 -9.44 -21.89 -15.32
N PHE A 96 -8.43 -21.52 -14.57
CA PHE A 96 -8.34 -21.89 -13.16
C PHE A 96 -7.45 -20.90 -12.41
N ILE A 97 -7.57 -20.91 -11.09
CA ILE A 97 -6.70 -20.12 -10.20
C ILE A 97 -5.91 -21.11 -9.35
N VAL A 98 -4.61 -20.86 -9.20
CA VAL A 98 -3.84 -21.38 -8.07
C VAL A 98 -3.72 -20.24 -7.08
N ARG A 99 -4.16 -20.44 -5.84
CA ARG A 99 -4.05 -19.44 -4.77
C ARG A 99 -2.94 -19.83 -3.80
N ALA A 100 -2.32 -18.85 -3.16
CA ALA A 100 -1.45 -19.09 -2.02
C ALA A 100 -2.28 -19.22 -0.74
N THR A 101 -2.23 -20.37 -0.06
CA THR A 101 -2.99 -20.57 1.19
C THR A 101 -2.62 -19.53 2.26
N ALA A 102 -1.35 -19.11 2.31
CA ALA A 102 -0.85 -18.10 3.24
C ALA A 102 -1.44 -16.69 3.01
N ARG A 103 -2.13 -16.47 1.89
CA ARG A 103 -2.72 -15.19 1.47
C ARG A 103 -4.25 -15.25 1.45
N GLY A 104 -4.83 -16.38 1.85
CA GLY A 104 -6.27 -16.56 1.92
C GLY A 104 -6.96 -16.18 0.60
N ASN A 105 -7.86 -15.20 0.69
CA ASN A 105 -8.61 -14.69 -0.45
C ASN A 105 -8.14 -13.29 -0.88
N THR A 106 -7.06 -12.73 -0.32
CA THR A 106 -6.66 -11.34 -0.62
C THR A 106 -5.88 -11.19 -1.92
N GLU A 107 -5.50 -12.30 -2.58
CA GLU A 107 -4.74 -12.30 -3.84
C GLU A 107 -5.36 -13.28 -4.85
N TRP A 108 -6.69 -13.30 -4.96
CA TRP A 108 -7.36 -14.28 -5.80
C TRP A 108 -7.18 -13.98 -7.30
N GLY A 109 -6.50 -14.90 -8.00
CA GLY A 109 -6.11 -14.74 -9.40
C GLY A 109 -4.87 -13.84 -9.60
N LEU A 110 -4.27 -13.36 -8.51
CA LEU A 110 -3.06 -12.55 -8.53
C LEU A 110 -1.81 -13.37 -8.18
N PRO A 111 -0.62 -12.94 -8.63
CA PRO A 111 0.63 -13.44 -8.07
C PRO A 111 0.75 -13.03 -6.60
N ARG A 112 1.57 -13.78 -5.84
CA ARG A 112 1.94 -13.36 -4.49
C ARG A 112 2.61 -11.99 -4.56
N TRP A 113 2.02 -10.98 -3.93
CA TRP A 113 2.60 -9.65 -3.90
C TRP A 113 3.28 -9.40 -2.57
N THR A 114 4.42 -8.73 -2.62
CA THR A 114 5.07 -8.15 -1.44
C THR A 114 5.79 -6.92 -1.94
N PRO A 115 5.46 -5.73 -1.43
CA PRO A 115 6.15 -4.51 -1.83
C PRO A 115 7.67 -4.67 -1.70
N TYR A 116 8.40 -4.25 -2.72
CA TYR A 116 9.86 -4.19 -2.64
C TYR A 116 10.28 -3.19 -1.57
N PRO A 117 11.36 -3.45 -0.82
CA PRO A 117 11.90 -2.48 0.12
C PRO A 117 12.30 -1.18 -0.60
N LEU A 118 12.34 -0.10 0.16
CA LEU A 118 12.78 1.19 -0.35
C LEU A 118 14.28 1.20 -0.62
N ILE A 119 14.66 2.12 -1.51
CA ILE A 119 16.04 2.48 -1.80
C ILE A 119 16.22 3.94 -1.42
N ASP A 120 17.27 4.21 -0.65
CA ASP A 120 17.65 5.56 -0.24
C ASP A 120 17.87 6.45 -1.47
N SER A 121 17.46 7.72 -1.39
CA SER A 121 17.61 8.66 -2.49
C SER A 121 19.08 9.08 -2.69
N ALA A 122 19.46 9.32 -3.94
CA ALA A 122 20.75 9.88 -4.32
C ALA A 122 20.89 11.33 -3.82
N ALA A 123 22.13 11.81 -3.67
CA ALA A 123 22.39 13.16 -3.17
C ALA A 123 21.72 14.26 -4.03
N ALA A 124 21.63 14.06 -5.35
CA ALA A 124 21.00 15.00 -6.27
C ALA A 124 19.48 15.18 -6.04
N GLU A 125 18.80 14.18 -5.47
CA GLU A 125 17.37 14.25 -5.16
C GLU A 125 17.07 15.21 -3.99
N PHE A 126 18.06 15.50 -3.14
CA PHE A 126 17.94 16.45 -2.03
C PHE A 126 18.35 17.89 -2.40
N ALA A 127 18.75 18.14 -3.66
CA ALA A 127 19.27 19.43 -4.07
C ALA A 127 18.21 20.54 -3.96
N GLY A 128 18.57 21.66 -3.31
CA GLY A 128 17.66 22.80 -3.11
C GLY A 128 16.59 22.59 -2.02
N ALA A 129 16.61 21.44 -1.34
CA ALA A 129 15.68 21.13 -0.27
C ALA A 129 16.13 21.70 1.08
N ARG A 130 15.23 21.64 2.06
CA ARG A 130 15.51 21.90 3.48
C ARG A 130 14.99 20.76 4.34
N LEU A 131 15.69 20.47 5.43
CA LEU A 131 15.24 19.54 6.46
C LEU A 131 14.51 20.31 7.57
N VAL A 132 13.27 19.95 7.85
CA VAL A 132 12.51 20.45 9.00
C VAL A 132 12.49 19.35 10.06
N ILE A 133 12.92 19.67 11.28
CA ILE A 133 12.81 18.80 12.45
C ILE A 133 11.88 19.44 13.47
N VAL A 134 10.98 18.64 14.03
CA VAL A 134 10.07 19.03 15.12
C VAL A 134 10.31 18.13 16.32
N THR A 135 10.55 18.76 17.46
CA THR A 135 10.79 18.13 18.77
C THR A 135 10.40 19.13 19.85
N PRO A 136 9.96 18.71 21.05
CA PRO A 136 9.76 19.63 22.16
C PRO A 136 11.05 20.41 22.48
N ALA A 137 10.98 21.74 22.62
CA ALA A 137 12.13 22.58 23.00
C ALA A 137 12.52 22.44 24.48
N ARG A 138 11.55 22.09 25.34
CA ARG A 138 11.76 21.79 26.77
C ARG A 138 10.90 20.59 27.14
N TYR A 139 11.49 19.59 27.79
CA TYR A 139 10.83 18.32 28.04
C TYR A 139 11.15 17.75 29.43
N PRO A 140 10.19 17.07 30.09
CA PRO A 140 10.41 16.39 31.37
C PRO A 140 11.50 15.32 31.31
N VAL A 141 12.33 15.24 32.35
CA VAL A 141 13.21 14.08 32.57
C VAL A 141 12.37 12.81 32.74
N GLY A 142 12.87 11.67 32.25
CA GLY A 142 12.19 10.39 32.41
C GLY A 142 11.18 10.02 31.32
N PHE A 143 11.01 10.86 30.28
CA PHE A 143 10.15 10.59 29.13
C PHE A 143 11.00 10.33 27.87
N GLU A 144 10.53 9.42 27.01
CA GLU A 144 11.06 9.27 25.66
C GLU A 144 10.68 10.49 24.81
N ILE A 145 11.57 10.91 23.93
CA ILE A 145 11.45 12.21 23.25
C ILE A 145 11.03 11.97 21.79
N PRO A 146 9.85 12.43 21.37
CA PRO A 146 9.43 12.31 19.98
C PRO A 146 10.19 13.30 19.10
N VAL A 147 10.73 12.80 17.99
CA VAL A 147 11.36 13.60 16.94
C VAL A 147 10.69 13.27 15.62
N ILE A 148 10.23 14.31 14.92
CA ILE A 148 9.59 14.21 13.62
C ILE A 148 10.41 14.99 12.61
N ALA A 149 10.47 14.49 11.38
CA ALA A 149 11.13 15.18 10.29
C ALA A 149 10.25 15.24 9.03
N ARG A 150 10.47 16.32 8.27
CA ARG A 150 9.92 16.54 6.94
C ARG A 150 11.00 17.18 6.06
N VAL A 151 11.20 16.69 4.85
CA VAL A 151 12.03 17.33 3.83
C VAL A 151 11.11 18.12 2.91
N GLU A 152 11.48 19.37 2.68
CA GLU A 152 10.67 20.31 1.91
C GLU A 152 11.48 20.98 0.81
N ASP A 153 10.80 21.36 -0.26
CA ASP A 153 11.36 22.24 -1.27
C ASP A 153 11.37 23.72 -0.81
N ALA A 154 11.80 24.62 -1.70
CA ALA A 154 11.84 26.05 -1.44
C ALA A 154 10.44 26.69 -1.26
N ALA A 155 9.37 26.05 -1.74
CA ALA A 155 7.99 26.49 -1.58
C ALA A 155 7.32 25.94 -0.30
N GLY A 156 8.00 25.04 0.43
CA GLY A 156 7.47 24.36 1.62
C GLY A 156 6.69 23.08 1.31
N ALA A 157 6.59 22.69 0.04
CA ALA A 157 5.95 21.44 -0.34
C ALA A 157 6.84 20.25 0.05
N ARG A 158 6.22 19.12 0.39
CA ARG A 158 6.92 17.89 0.75
C ARG A 158 7.73 17.40 -0.46
N LEU A 159 9.02 17.15 -0.26
CA LEU A 159 9.88 16.56 -1.27
C LEU A 159 9.94 15.03 -1.10
N GLY A 160 9.71 14.26 -2.17
CA GLY A 160 9.54 12.81 -2.09
C GLY A 160 10.85 11.99 -2.07
N VAL A 161 11.70 12.22 -1.07
CA VAL A 161 13.03 11.57 -0.91
C VAL A 161 13.05 10.48 0.16
N ASN A 162 13.87 9.45 0.00
CA ASN A 162 14.02 8.36 0.97
C ASN A 162 15.39 8.38 1.65
N GLY A 163 15.48 7.88 2.87
CA GLY A 163 16.74 7.64 3.56
C GLY A 163 16.58 7.65 5.08
N SER A 164 17.69 7.77 5.81
CA SER A 164 17.66 7.86 7.28
C SER A 164 18.39 9.11 7.77
N ILE A 165 17.74 9.88 8.64
CA ILE A 165 18.39 10.96 9.37
C ILE A 165 19.15 10.34 10.54
N VAL A 166 20.42 10.73 10.66
CA VAL A 166 21.28 10.34 11.77
C VAL A 166 21.73 11.60 12.51
N ALA A 167 21.85 11.52 13.83
CA ALA A 167 22.38 12.59 14.67
C ALA A 167 23.51 12.04 15.56
N PRO A 168 24.62 12.78 15.72
CA PRO A 168 25.70 12.40 16.63
C PRO A 168 25.19 12.11 18.06
N GLY A 169 25.58 10.97 18.63
CA GLY A 169 25.12 10.49 19.93
C GLY A 169 23.77 9.77 19.92
N PHE A 170 23.08 9.72 18.79
CA PHE A 170 21.81 9.03 18.58
C PHE A 170 21.84 8.11 17.36
N GLU A 171 23.01 7.61 16.97
CA GLU A 171 23.21 6.79 15.77
C GLU A 171 22.43 5.47 15.81
N SER A 172 22.12 4.97 17.01
CA SER A 172 21.28 3.79 17.22
C SER A 172 19.78 4.05 17.12
N HIS A 173 19.36 5.30 16.92
CA HIS A 173 17.97 5.73 16.79
C HIS A 173 17.77 6.53 15.49
N PRO A 174 18.10 5.95 14.31
CA PRO A 174 17.90 6.64 13.04
C PRO A 174 16.42 6.96 12.83
N LEU A 175 16.15 8.12 12.23
CA LEU A 175 14.80 8.52 11.83
C LEU A 175 14.63 8.17 10.34
N PRO A 176 13.89 7.10 9.99
CA PRO A 176 13.65 6.73 8.60
C PRO A 176 12.70 7.71 7.93
N LEU A 177 13.05 8.18 6.75
CA LEU A 177 12.21 9.01 5.89
C LEU A 177 11.61 8.16 4.77
N LEU A 178 10.29 8.17 4.72
CA LEU A 178 9.48 7.59 3.66
C LEU A 178 8.91 8.75 2.85
N ARG A 179 9.43 8.95 1.63
CA ARG A 179 9.08 10.09 0.77
C ARG A 179 9.07 11.44 1.49
N GLY A 180 10.15 11.68 2.23
CA GLY A 180 10.48 12.93 2.88
C GLY A 180 9.95 13.07 4.29
N VAL A 181 9.20 12.11 4.84
CA VAL A 181 8.54 12.24 6.15
C VAL A 181 8.83 11.04 7.04
N GLY A 182 8.99 11.27 8.34
CA GLY A 182 9.06 10.19 9.32
C GLY A 182 9.23 10.64 10.77
N SER A 183 9.22 9.68 11.69
CA SER A 183 9.38 9.92 13.12
C SER A 183 10.20 8.82 13.81
N VAL A 184 10.84 9.21 14.91
CA VAL A 184 11.55 8.33 15.84
C VAL A 184 11.41 8.82 17.28
N PHE A 185 11.61 7.95 18.25
CA PHE A 185 11.82 8.33 19.65
C PHE A 185 13.29 8.26 20.01
N LEU A 186 13.80 9.31 20.65
CA LEU A 186 15.08 9.27 21.34
C LEU A 186 14.89 8.59 22.71
N PRO A 187 15.95 7.93 23.23
CA PRO A 187 15.87 7.28 24.54
C PRO A 187 15.62 8.30 25.65
N VAL A 188 15.11 7.79 26.77
CA VAL A 188 14.84 8.59 27.97
C VAL A 188 16.10 9.32 28.45
N ALA A 189 16.01 10.64 28.57
CA ALA A 189 17.01 11.43 29.29
C ALA A 189 16.93 11.13 30.79
N ARG A 190 18.06 10.71 31.38
CA ARG A 190 18.15 10.31 32.81
C ARG A 190 18.56 11.44 33.74
N GLU A 191 19.12 12.50 33.19
CA GLU A 191 19.64 13.65 33.93
C GLU A 191 19.17 14.94 33.27
N ALA A 192 19.13 16.02 34.06
CA ALA A 192 18.88 17.36 33.56
C ALA A 192 20.01 17.82 32.63
N GLY A 193 19.69 18.63 31.62
CA GLY A 193 20.71 19.16 30.72
C GLY A 193 20.13 19.61 29.40
N THR A 194 21.00 19.85 28.43
CA THR A 194 20.58 20.16 27.05
C THR A 194 20.98 18.98 26.17
N ILE A 195 20.01 18.42 25.45
CA ILE A 195 20.28 17.51 24.35
C ILE A 195 20.44 18.34 23.09
N PHE A 196 21.55 18.15 22.39
CA PHE A 196 21.80 18.73 21.07
C PHE A 196 21.54 17.65 20.01
N TYR A 197 20.42 17.77 19.31
CA TYR A 197 20.06 16.87 18.21
C TYR A 197 20.43 17.51 16.88
N ALA A 198 21.62 17.18 16.37
CA ALA A 198 22.08 17.61 15.05
C ALA A 198 21.72 16.58 13.97
N GLY A 199 20.43 16.47 13.66
CA GLY A 199 19.95 15.57 12.62
C GLY A 199 20.42 15.99 11.24
N GLY A 200 21.03 15.07 10.49
CA GLY A 200 21.46 15.27 9.12
C GLY A 200 21.16 14.09 8.20
N ILE A 201 20.97 14.40 6.92
CA ILE A 201 20.83 13.45 5.82
C ILE A 201 21.38 14.10 4.54
N GLN A 202 22.29 13.40 3.85
CA GLN A 202 23.00 13.96 2.69
C GLN A 202 23.60 15.34 3.02
N SER A 203 23.32 16.37 2.21
CA SER A 203 23.76 17.76 2.45
C SER A 203 22.86 18.55 3.40
N LEU A 204 21.76 17.98 3.89
CA LEU A 204 20.81 18.66 4.75
C LEU A 204 21.14 18.39 6.21
N ALA A 205 21.08 19.43 7.04
CA ALA A 205 21.20 19.30 8.49
C ALA A 205 20.38 20.38 9.18
N THR A 206 19.70 20.02 10.26
CA THR A 206 18.92 20.95 11.07
C THR A 206 19.14 20.63 12.56
N PRO A 207 19.94 21.44 13.27
CA PRO A 207 20.16 21.24 14.69
C PRO A 207 18.95 21.66 15.52
N LYS A 208 18.72 20.95 16.62
CA LYS A 208 17.72 21.27 17.65
C LYS A 208 18.32 21.16 19.04
N GLU A 209 17.91 22.06 19.91
CA GLU A 209 18.22 22.01 21.34
C GLU A 209 16.97 21.63 22.13
N ILE A 210 17.12 20.69 23.06
CA ILE A 210 16.05 20.20 23.92
C ILE A 210 16.51 20.35 25.36
N ALA A 211 15.89 21.27 26.09
CA ALA A 211 16.15 21.46 27.51
C ALA A 211 15.43 20.39 28.34
N ILE A 212 16.19 19.48 28.96
CA ILE A 212 15.69 18.47 29.88
C ILE A 212 15.61 19.05 31.28
N GLU A 213 14.39 19.02 31.83
CA GLU A 213 14.08 19.56 33.15
C GLU A 213 14.75 18.75 34.27
N SER A 214 15.32 19.42 35.28
CA SER A 214 15.86 18.73 36.45
C SER A 214 14.80 18.11 37.35
N SER A 215 13.60 18.69 37.32
CA SER A 215 12.39 18.15 37.92
C SER A 215 11.18 18.80 37.25
N THR A 216 10.07 18.07 37.17
CA THR A 216 8.83 18.57 36.57
C THR A 216 7.77 18.73 37.65
N SER A 217 7.30 19.96 37.86
CA SER A 217 6.14 20.23 38.72
C SER A 217 4.86 20.04 37.90
N TRP A 218 4.18 18.92 38.12
CA TRP A 218 2.94 18.58 37.41
C TRP A 218 1.73 19.25 38.06
N ARG A 219 1.00 20.06 37.30
CA ARG A 219 -0.35 20.53 37.65
C ARG A 219 -1.34 19.42 37.34
N LEU A 220 -2.06 18.95 38.36
CA LEU A 220 -3.17 18.02 38.18
C LEU A 220 -4.32 18.72 37.44
N ALA A 221 -4.79 18.13 36.34
CA ALA A 221 -5.98 18.61 35.65
C ALA A 221 -7.24 18.33 36.49
N PRO A 222 -8.23 19.25 36.51
CA PRO A 222 -9.50 18.97 37.16
C PRO A 222 -10.27 17.88 36.41
N ALA A 223 -11.14 17.15 37.12
CA ALA A 223 -11.98 16.13 36.51
C ALA A 223 -12.95 16.71 35.47
N THR A 224 -13.38 17.97 35.61
CA THR A 224 -14.26 18.64 34.67
C THR A 224 -13.91 20.12 34.48
N ILE A 225 -13.88 20.57 33.23
CA ILE A 225 -13.83 21.98 32.83
C ILE A 225 -15.27 22.43 32.51
N THR A 226 -15.77 23.44 33.22
CA THR A 226 -17.18 23.90 33.12
C THR A 226 -17.33 25.27 32.46
N GLY A 227 -16.25 25.99 32.22
CA GLY A 227 -16.25 27.33 31.60
C GLY A 227 -15.05 27.53 30.68
N VAL A 228 -14.65 28.78 30.47
CA VAL A 228 -13.43 29.11 29.74
C VAL A 228 -12.23 28.88 30.66
N THR A 229 -11.31 28.01 30.27
CA THR A 229 -10.08 27.74 30.99
C THR A 229 -8.91 27.80 30.03
N ASP A 230 -7.90 28.59 30.39
CA ASP A 230 -6.63 28.66 29.68
C ASP A 230 -5.53 28.11 30.57
N TRP A 231 -4.79 27.13 30.04
CA TRP A 231 -3.67 26.51 30.72
C TRP A 231 -2.34 27.20 30.46
N GLY A 232 -2.28 28.14 29.52
CA GLY A 232 -1.10 28.91 29.16
C GLY A 232 -0.05 28.10 28.39
N GLU A 233 1.08 28.74 28.13
CA GLU A 233 2.25 28.12 27.51
C GLU A 233 3.13 27.36 28.51
N ASN A 234 3.95 26.42 28.01
CA ASN A 234 4.91 25.63 28.78
C ASN A 234 4.30 24.91 29.99
N ALA A 235 3.00 24.63 29.93
CA ALA A 235 2.29 24.00 31.03
C ALA A 235 2.72 22.52 31.16
N ARG A 236 2.70 22.00 32.38
CA ARG A 236 3.01 20.60 32.71
C ARG A 236 1.79 19.98 33.36
N LEU A 237 0.98 19.29 32.57
CA LEU A 237 -0.33 18.80 33.00
C LEU A 237 -0.29 17.30 33.21
N ARG A 238 -0.85 16.85 34.33
CA ARG A 238 -1.13 15.44 34.55
C ARG A 238 -2.63 15.20 34.56
N ILE A 239 -3.11 14.31 33.71
CA ILE A 239 -4.51 13.89 33.66
C ILE A 239 -4.61 12.48 34.25
N THR A 240 -5.33 12.34 35.35
CA THR A 240 -5.54 11.07 36.04
C THR A 240 -6.98 10.59 35.87
N ALA A 241 -7.25 9.32 36.22
CA ALA A 241 -8.61 8.82 36.30
C ALA A 241 -9.40 9.63 37.35
N GLY A 242 -10.45 10.33 36.92
CA GLY A 242 -11.40 11.02 37.79
C GLY A 242 -12.66 10.17 38.06
N THR A 243 -13.60 10.73 38.84
CA THR A 243 -14.97 10.22 38.91
C THR A 243 -15.62 10.33 37.54
N GLY A 244 -15.78 9.19 36.85
CA GLY A 244 -16.27 9.13 35.46
C GLY A 244 -15.22 8.68 34.43
N GLY A 245 -14.06 8.17 34.87
CA GLY A 245 -13.10 7.46 34.00
C GLY A 245 -12.05 8.34 33.31
N GLY A 246 -12.09 9.67 33.49
CA GLY A 246 -11.09 10.58 32.92
C GLY A 246 -11.41 12.06 33.12
N MET A 247 -10.97 12.90 32.18
CA MET A 247 -11.23 14.35 32.18
C MET A 247 -12.34 14.72 31.19
N ARG A 248 -13.25 15.62 31.60
CA ARG A 248 -14.35 16.11 30.75
C ARG A 248 -14.27 17.62 30.50
N ILE A 249 -14.43 18.04 29.26
CA ILE A 249 -14.70 19.43 28.89
C ILE A 249 -16.20 19.52 28.59
N ALA A 250 -16.96 20.14 29.50
CA ALA A 250 -18.42 20.17 29.43
C ALA A 250 -18.93 20.97 28.21
N ALA A 251 -20.17 20.70 27.80
CA ALA A 251 -20.83 21.51 26.78
C ALA A 251 -20.81 23.00 27.15
N GLY A 252 -20.50 23.87 26.18
CA GLY A 252 -20.34 25.32 26.38
C GLY A 252 -19.01 25.75 27.02
N ALA A 253 -18.21 24.81 27.54
CA ALA A 253 -16.88 25.10 28.06
C ALA A 253 -15.82 25.14 26.95
N THR A 254 -14.70 25.83 27.21
CA THR A 254 -13.55 25.87 26.31
C THR A 254 -12.27 25.68 27.10
N LEU A 255 -11.43 24.73 26.66
CA LEU A 255 -10.07 24.55 27.16
C LEU A 255 -9.06 25.05 26.12
N THR A 256 -8.14 25.91 26.52
CA THR A 256 -7.01 26.37 25.69
C THR A 256 -5.68 25.90 26.27
N ILE A 257 -4.77 25.41 25.42
CA ILE A 257 -3.42 24.95 25.80
C ILE A 257 -2.40 25.61 24.88
N GLY A 258 -1.41 26.32 25.45
CA GLY A 258 -0.40 27.06 24.69
C GLY A 258 0.89 26.27 24.42
N ALA A 259 1.72 26.83 23.54
CA ALA A 259 2.94 26.23 23.00
C ALA A 259 3.94 25.73 24.05
N GLY A 260 4.66 24.65 23.71
CA GLY A 260 5.67 24.02 24.58
C GLY A 260 5.11 23.27 25.80
N SER A 261 3.79 23.12 25.88
CA SER A 261 3.14 22.37 26.96
C SER A 261 3.30 20.86 26.79
N VAL A 262 3.36 20.13 27.91
CA VAL A 262 3.35 18.67 27.94
C VAL A 262 2.18 18.22 28.80
N VAL A 263 1.34 17.36 28.23
CA VAL A 263 0.18 16.75 28.86
C VAL A 263 0.46 15.26 29.01
N ALA A 264 0.78 14.84 30.23
CA ALA A 264 0.95 13.45 30.60
C ALA A 264 -0.40 12.87 31.03
N VAL A 265 -0.89 11.87 30.31
CA VAL A 265 -2.15 11.20 30.58
C VAL A 265 -1.87 9.82 31.18
N GLU A 266 -2.56 9.47 32.26
CA GLU A 266 -2.40 8.16 32.89
C GLU A 266 -2.93 7.01 32.02
N PRO A 267 -2.43 5.78 32.23
CA PRO A 267 -2.84 4.62 31.44
C PRO A 267 -4.37 4.43 31.41
N GLY A 268 -4.91 4.15 30.22
CA GLY A 268 -6.34 3.93 30.00
C GLY A 268 -7.25 5.16 30.16
N VAL A 269 -6.72 6.33 30.52
CA VAL A 269 -7.56 7.52 30.76
C VAL A 269 -7.95 8.19 29.45
N GLU A 270 -9.24 8.51 29.32
CA GLU A 270 -9.83 9.22 28.18
C GLU A 270 -10.05 10.71 28.47
N ILE A 271 -10.03 11.53 27.43
CA ILE A 271 -10.38 12.95 27.47
C ILE A 271 -11.69 13.15 26.70
N ARG A 272 -12.78 13.40 27.41
CA ARG A 272 -14.10 13.63 26.81
C ARG A 272 -14.30 15.11 26.50
N VAL A 273 -14.60 15.44 25.26
CA VAL A 273 -14.84 16.82 24.81
C VAL A 273 -16.28 16.95 24.34
N GLU A 274 -17.11 17.61 25.14
CA GLU A 274 -18.50 17.97 24.77
C GLU A 274 -18.62 19.45 24.40
N GLY A 275 -17.70 20.28 24.90
CA GLY A 275 -17.52 21.68 24.48
C GLY A 275 -16.42 21.80 23.43
N ARG A 276 -15.45 22.68 23.67
CA ARG A 276 -14.33 22.98 22.75
C ARG A 276 -12.97 22.76 23.41
N ILE A 277 -12.04 22.15 22.69
CA ILE A 277 -10.61 22.15 23.02
C ILE A 277 -9.83 22.87 21.92
N VAL A 278 -8.90 23.73 22.31
CA VAL A 278 -8.02 24.49 21.41
C VAL A 278 -6.57 24.31 21.88
N VAL A 279 -5.71 23.86 20.99
CA VAL A 279 -4.29 23.61 21.27
C VAL A 279 -3.43 24.42 20.30
N HIS A 280 -2.60 25.31 20.85
CA HIS A 280 -1.77 26.26 20.10
C HIS A 280 -0.28 25.95 20.28
N GLY A 281 0.18 24.84 19.69
CA GLY A 281 1.60 24.56 19.52
C GLY A 281 2.19 25.19 18.26
N THR A 282 3.52 25.14 18.13
CA THR A 282 4.25 25.54 16.93
C THR A 282 5.27 24.47 16.53
N LEU A 283 5.92 24.60 15.36
CA LEU A 283 7.00 23.70 14.95
C LEU A 283 8.22 23.74 15.90
N GLU A 284 8.48 24.90 16.52
CA GLU A 284 9.59 25.12 17.46
C GLU A 284 9.21 24.72 18.89
N ARG A 285 7.95 24.90 19.26
CA ARG A 285 7.44 24.64 20.61
C ARG A 285 6.13 23.85 20.52
N PRO A 286 6.18 22.59 20.08
CA PRO A 286 4.97 21.79 19.96
C PRO A 286 4.32 21.54 21.32
N VAL A 287 3.01 21.31 21.33
CA VAL A 287 2.31 20.73 22.49
C VAL A 287 2.39 19.22 22.37
N VAL A 288 2.76 18.53 23.46
CA VAL A 288 2.91 17.07 23.46
C VAL A 288 1.85 16.42 24.36
N PHE A 289 1.00 15.57 23.79
CA PHE A 289 0.16 14.62 24.51
C PHE A 289 0.82 13.25 24.50
N THR A 290 1.05 12.71 25.70
CA THR A 290 1.79 11.45 25.87
C THR A 290 1.42 10.78 27.19
N CYS A 291 1.98 9.60 27.45
CA CYS A 291 1.95 8.93 28.75
C CYS A 291 3.37 8.72 29.27
N ARG A 292 3.51 8.40 30.56
CA ARG A 292 4.82 8.23 31.20
C ARG A 292 5.60 7.03 30.64
N ASP A 293 4.92 5.93 30.41
CA ASP A 293 5.47 4.71 29.80
C ASP A 293 4.61 4.39 28.59
N ARG A 294 5.22 4.48 27.39
CA ARG A 294 4.52 4.21 26.13
C ARG A 294 4.05 2.77 26.00
N LYS A 295 4.51 1.84 26.83
CA LYS A 295 4.00 0.46 26.89
C LYS A 295 2.65 0.35 27.62
N THR A 296 2.30 1.37 28.39
CA THR A 296 1.00 1.50 29.05
C THR A 296 0.28 2.74 28.48
N PRO A 297 -0.27 2.63 27.27
CA PRO A 297 -0.94 3.73 26.57
C PRO A 297 -2.08 4.37 27.38
N TRP A 298 -2.35 5.63 27.09
CA TRP A 298 -3.57 6.31 27.53
C TRP A 298 -4.72 6.03 26.54
N GLY A 299 -5.94 6.45 26.86
CA GLY A 299 -7.12 6.12 26.08
C GLY A 299 -7.15 6.82 24.72
N GLY A 300 -7.56 8.08 24.73
CA GLY A 300 -7.78 8.90 23.54
C GLY A 300 -8.75 10.05 23.83
N PHE A 301 -9.14 10.78 22.80
CA PHE A 301 -10.18 11.80 22.85
C PHE A 301 -11.53 11.23 22.42
N LEU A 302 -12.58 11.51 23.20
CA LEU A 302 -13.96 11.19 22.88
C LEU A 302 -14.75 12.47 22.59
N LEU A 303 -15.10 12.68 21.33
CA LEU A 303 -15.90 13.79 20.83
C LEU A 303 -17.22 13.26 20.27
N ASP A 304 -18.20 13.03 21.15
CA ASP A 304 -19.42 12.28 20.81
C ASP A 304 -20.71 13.11 20.86
N LYS A 305 -20.61 14.45 20.86
CA LYS A 305 -21.75 15.37 20.84
C LYS A 305 -21.68 16.29 19.61
N SER A 306 -22.83 16.77 19.16
CA SER A 306 -22.92 17.77 18.08
C SER A 306 -22.27 19.10 18.43
N THR A 307 -22.05 19.38 19.72
CA THR A 307 -21.33 20.54 20.23
C THR A 307 -19.82 20.32 20.34
N SER A 308 -19.33 19.08 20.24
CA SER A 308 -17.91 18.73 20.40
C SER A 308 -17.06 19.36 19.29
N ARG A 309 -16.07 20.16 19.68
CA ARG A 309 -15.12 20.82 18.77
C ARG A 309 -13.67 20.63 19.23
N GLY A 310 -12.78 20.35 18.28
CA GLY A 310 -11.34 20.27 18.52
C GLY A 310 -10.56 21.06 17.49
N GLU A 311 -9.64 21.90 17.94
CA GLU A 311 -8.71 22.65 17.08
C GLU A 311 -7.30 22.43 17.59
N PHE A 312 -6.47 21.75 16.80
CA PHE A 312 -5.10 21.40 17.18
C PHE A 312 -4.12 21.98 16.17
N THR A 313 -3.15 22.74 16.67
CA THR A 313 -2.03 23.25 15.87
C THR A 313 -0.71 22.87 16.53
N GLY A 314 0.29 22.44 15.76
CA GLY A 314 1.64 22.17 16.28
C GLY A 314 1.64 21.14 17.41
N THR A 315 0.87 20.06 17.28
CA THR A 315 0.64 19.10 18.38
C THR A 315 1.20 17.72 18.04
N ILE A 316 1.99 17.15 18.95
CA ILE A 316 2.48 15.77 18.88
C ILE A 316 1.60 14.91 19.81
N LEU A 317 0.99 13.86 19.27
CA LEU A 317 0.09 12.93 19.97
C LEU A 317 0.65 11.51 19.88
N THR A 318 0.95 10.92 21.04
CA THR A 318 1.70 9.65 21.12
C THR A 318 1.10 8.69 22.13
N ALA A 319 1.31 7.40 21.90
CA ALA A 319 0.99 6.32 22.83
C ALA A 319 -0.45 6.32 23.38
N SER A 320 -1.45 6.65 22.54
CA SER A 320 -2.86 6.40 22.83
C SER A 320 -3.27 4.97 22.43
N GLY A 321 -4.55 4.62 22.64
CA GLY A 321 -5.12 3.36 22.18
C GLY A 321 -5.01 2.24 23.20
N ALA A 322 -5.38 2.51 24.46
CA ALA A 322 -5.19 1.59 25.58
C ALA A 322 -6.02 0.31 25.53
N ASP A 323 -7.22 0.37 24.96
CA ASP A 323 -8.09 -0.80 24.85
C ASP A 323 -7.99 -1.43 23.44
N PRO A 324 -7.41 -2.63 23.29
CA PRO A 324 -7.30 -3.30 21.99
C PRO A 324 -8.65 -3.82 21.45
N LYS A 325 -9.72 -3.77 22.26
CA LYS A 325 -11.08 -4.24 21.92
C LYS A 325 -12.15 -3.19 22.25
N TRP A 326 -11.79 -1.92 22.19
CA TRP A 326 -12.66 -0.81 22.58
C TRP A 326 -14.03 -0.83 21.92
N PHE A 327 -14.12 -1.15 20.63
CA PHE A 327 -15.41 -1.23 19.93
C PHE A 327 -16.28 -2.42 20.38
N ASP A 328 -15.67 -3.50 20.85
CA ASP A 328 -16.41 -4.63 21.44
C ASP A 328 -16.89 -4.28 22.86
N ASN A 329 -16.06 -3.57 23.62
CA ASN A 329 -16.35 -3.13 24.99
C ASN A 329 -17.31 -1.93 25.05
N ASN A 330 -17.47 -1.19 23.94
CA ASN A 330 -18.34 -0.02 23.82
C ASN A 330 -19.36 -0.20 22.68
N PRO A 331 -20.32 -1.14 22.82
CA PRO A 331 -21.31 -1.39 21.79
C PRO A 331 -22.16 -0.12 21.51
N GLY A 332 -22.57 0.05 20.25
CA GLY A 332 -23.35 1.21 19.81
C GLY A 332 -22.50 2.43 19.44
N ARG A 333 -21.17 2.30 19.41
CA ARG A 333 -20.23 3.34 18.95
C ARG A 333 -19.96 3.32 17.45
N GLY A 334 -20.72 2.54 16.67
CA GLY A 334 -20.52 2.37 15.24
C GLY A 334 -19.84 1.05 14.89
N GLY A 335 -19.84 0.70 13.60
CA GLY A 335 -19.13 -0.47 13.09
C GLY A 335 -17.67 -0.12 12.83
N SER A 336 -16.72 -0.93 13.28
CA SER A 336 -15.30 -0.76 13.00
C SER A 336 -14.69 -2.10 12.61
N HIS A 337 -13.89 -2.16 11.53
CA HIS A 337 -13.15 -3.37 11.14
C HIS A 337 -12.10 -3.69 12.20
N ARG A 338 -11.29 -2.69 12.56
CA ARG A 338 -10.33 -2.74 13.66
C ARG A 338 -11.04 -2.47 15.00
N ARG A 339 -10.80 -3.33 16.00
CA ARG A 339 -11.45 -3.20 17.33
C ARG A 339 -10.69 -2.33 18.32
N ASN A 340 -9.47 -1.93 17.99
CA ASN A 340 -8.62 -1.11 18.85
C ASN A 340 -9.23 0.28 19.09
N GLN A 341 -9.03 0.83 20.29
CA GLN A 341 -9.36 2.20 20.64
C GLN A 341 -8.67 3.19 19.69
N CYS A 342 -9.36 4.25 19.31
CA CYS A 342 -8.81 5.31 18.48
C CYS A 342 -8.26 6.47 19.32
N LEU A 343 -7.28 7.20 18.80
CA LEU A 343 -6.84 8.47 19.38
C LEU A 343 -7.97 9.52 19.34
N PHE A 344 -8.73 9.59 18.24
CA PHE A 344 -9.89 10.47 18.12
C PHE A 344 -11.14 9.67 17.76
N TYR A 345 -12.06 9.51 18.70
CA TYR A 345 -13.41 9.04 18.41
C TYR A 345 -14.32 10.25 18.15
N LEU A 346 -14.88 10.35 16.95
CA LEU A 346 -15.73 11.45 16.52
C LEU A 346 -17.12 10.93 16.17
N SER A 347 -18.18 11.50 16.75
CA SER A 347 -19.54 11.14 16.36
C SER A 347 -20.54 12.28 16.51
N ASN A 348 -21.75 12.06 15.97
CA ASN A 348 -22.90 12.96 16.13
C ASN A 348 -22.65 14.40 15.64
N GLY A 349 -21.89 14.56 14.54
CA GLY A 349 -21.56 15.88 13.98
C GLY A 349 -20.44 16.61 14.73
N ALA A 350 -19.65 15.91 15.55
CA ALA A 350 -18.39 16.44 16.07
C ALA A 350 -17.47 16.90 14.92
N ASN A 351 -16.69 17.94 15.17
CA ASN A 351 -15.79 18.53 14.18
C ASN A 351 -14.42 18.77 14.79
N VAL A 352 -13.39 18.20 14.18
CA VAL A 352 -11.99 18.35 14.58
C VAL A 352 -11.15 18.82 13.41
N THR A 353 -10.35 19.87 13.64
CA THR A 353 -9.34 20.37 12.71
C THR A 353 -7.95 20.21 13.32
N LEU A 354 -7.01 19.69 12.52
CA LEU A 354 -5.61 19.54 12.87
C LEU A 354 -4.75 20.25 11.82
N THR A 355 -3.75 20.98 12.27
CA THR A 355 -2.80 21.68 11.40
C THR A 355 -1.40 21.50 11.96
N ASP A 356 -0.44 21.04 11.15
CA ASP A 356 0.92 20.77 11.61
C ASP A 356 0.93 19.87 12.86
N CYS A 357 0.23 18.73 12.79
CA CYS A 357 0.09 17.78 13.90
C CYS A 357 0.64 16.40 13.55
N TRP A 358 1.17 15.69 14.54
CA TRP A 358 1.83 14.40 14.36
C TRP A 358 1.25 13.37 15.32
N LEU A 359 0.54 12.41 14.76
CA LEU A 359 -0.10 11.29 15.44
C LEU A 359 0.79 10.07 15.23
N VAL A 360 1.71 9.83 16.17
CA VAL A 360 2.82 8.89 15.94
C VAL A 360 2.91 7.84 17.04
N GLU A 361 3.10 6.59 16.63
CA GLU A 361 3.30 5.43 17.52
C GLU A 361 2.18 5.29 18.57
N ASN A 362 0.93 5.31 18.10
CA ASN A 362 -0.25 4.98 18.91
C ASN A 362 -0.55 3.48 18.80
N HIS A 363 -0.96 2.85 19.90
CA HIS A 363 -1.23 1.40 19.96
C HIS A 363 -2.54 1.00 19.28
N GLY A 364 -3.38 1.97 18.96
CA GLY A 364 -4.66 1.76 18.30
C GLY A 364 -4.77 2.55 16.99
N GLN A 365 -6.01 2.91 16.65
CA GLN A 365 -6.30 3.65 15.43
C GLN A 365 -5.98 5.14 15.61
N ALA A 366 -5.64 5.85 14.53
CA ALA A 366 -5.47 7.31 14.61
C ALA A 366 -6.81 8.05 14.76
N GLY A 367 -7.90 7.52 14.22
CA GLY A 367 -9.23 8.10 14.36
C GLY A 367 -10.35 7.10 14.09
N HIS A 368 -11.57 7.50 14.42
CA HIS A 368 -12.81 6.85 13.98
C HIS A 368 -13.92 7.90 13.87
N GLY A 369 -14.73 7.85 12.82
CA GLY A 369 -15.82 8.79 12.57
C GLY A 369 -17.18 8.11 12.41
N GLU A 370 -18.21 8.66 13.05
CA GLU A 370 -19.62 8.28 12.85
C GLU A 370 -20.45 9.54 12.54
N LYS A 371 -20.61 9.84 11.25
CA LYS A 371 -21.25 11.09 10.77
C LYS A 371 -20.60 12.33 11.39
N ALA A 372 -19.27 12.40 11.32
CA ALA A 372 -18.45 13.45 11.92
C ALA A 372 -17.47 14.05 10.90
N PHE A 373 -16.80 15.13 11.28
CA PHE A 373 -15.94 15.91 10.40
C PHE A 373 -14.51 15.95 10.92
N LEU A 374 -13.57 15.51 10.09
CA LEU A 374 -12.14 15.58 10.34
C LEU A 374 -11.47 16.36 9.22
N THR A 375 -10.73 17.41 9.57
CA THR A 375 -9.90 18.17 8.64
C THR A 375 -8.46 18.15 9.11
N MET A 376 -7.52 17.81 8.23
CA MET A 376 -6.09 17.77 8.54
C MET A 376 -5.30 18.50 7.46
N THR A 377 -4.35 19.32 7.87
CA THR A 377 -3.43 20.03 6.98
C THR A 377 -2.00 19.87 7.48
N ARG A 378 -1.08 19.41 6.62
CA ARG A 378 0.34 19.20 6.98
C ARG A 378 0.54 18.29 8.19
N CYS A 379 -0.28 17.25 8.29
CA CYS A 379 -0.23 16.30 9.40
C CYS A 379 0.50 15.01 9.03
N LEU A 380 1.01 14.32 10.06
CA LEU A 380 1.55 12.97 9.96
C LEU A 380 0.71 12.02 10.81
N ILE A 381 0.32 10.89 10.23
CA ILE A 381 -0.11 9.71 10.94
C ILE A 381 0.91 8.62 10.64
N GLN A 382 1.57 8.09 11.68
CA GLN A 382 2.61 7.09 11.48
C GLN A 382 2.70 6.03 12.57
N LYS A 383 2.88 4.76 12.18
CA LYS A 383 3.00 3.61 13.08
C LYS A 383 1.80 3.48 14.03
N CYS A 384 0.61 3.77 13.50
CA CYS A 384 -0.67 3.42 14.13
C CYS A 384 -1.13 2.07 13.58
N VAL A 385 -2.15 1.46 14.19
CA VAL A 385 -2.74 0.23 13.62
C VAL A 385 -3.39 0.51 12.24
N THR A 386 -4.00 1.68 12.08
CA THR A 386 -4.61 2.20 10.85
C THR A 386 -4.78 3.72 11.02
N GLY A 387 -4.94 4.47 9.93
CA GLY A 387 -5.39 5.87 9.99
C GLY A 387 -6.85 6.02 10.44
N GLY A 388 -7.63 4.92 10.41
CA GLY A 388 -8.95 4.84 11.02
C GLY A 388 -10.10 4.59 10.05
N GLN A 389 -11.28 4.34 10.62
CA GLN A 389 -12.52 4.11 9.88
C GLN A 389 -13.50 5.28 10.02
N TYR A 390 -14.10 5.70 8.89
CA TYR A 390 -15.03 6.83 8.85
C TYR A 390 -16.35 6.43 8.17
N ASN A 391 -17.41 6.41 8.98
CA ASN A 391 -18.76 6.00 8.60
C ASN A 391 -19.69 7.22 8.49
N GLY A 392 -19.63 7.91 7.35
CA GLY A 392 -20.41 9.13 7.11
C GLY A 392 -19.67 10.39 7.56
N GLY A 393 -20.21 11.54 7.16
CA GLY A 393 -19.59 12.84 7.42
C GLY A 393 -18.53 13.18 6.35
N ALA A 394 -17.39 13.74 6.77
CA ALA A 394 -16.31 14.06 5.84
C ALA A 394 -14.93 13.92 6.48
N VAL A 395 -13.98 13.47 5.66
CA VAL A 395 -12.54 13.50 5.95
C VAL A 395 -11.89 14.34 4.87
N MET A 396 -11.26 15.45 5.25
CA MET A 396 -10.62 16.39 4.34
C MET A 396 -9.14 16.49 4.71
N LEU A 397 -8.27 15.95 3.87
CA LEU A 397 -6.82 15.95 4.08
C LEU A 397 -6.13 16.78 3.01
N ASP A 398 -5.24 17.67 3.43
CA ASP A 398 -4.37 18.44 2.53
C ASP A 398 -2.91 18.35 3.00
N ASP A 399 -2.00 17.96 2.10
CA ASP A 399 -0.56 17.87 2.36
C ASP A 399 -0.22 17.00 3.59
N CYS A 400 -0.98 15.93 3.79
CA CYS A 400 -0.80 15.00 4.90
C CYS A 400 0.00 13.75 4.49
N ALA A 401 0.70 13.14 5.44
CA ALA A 401 1.34 11.84 5.28
C ALA A 401 0.72 10.81 6.23
N LEU A 402 0.22 9.70 5.68
CA LEU A 402 -0.34 8.56 6.39
C LEU A 402 0.50 7.35 6.01
N ILE A 403 1.45 6.98 6.86
CA ILE A 403 2.49 6.01 6.52
C ILE A 403 2.70 4.98 7.64
N GLU A 404 3.01 3.75 7.27
CA GLU A 404 3.25 2.66 8.23
C GLU A 404 2.01 2.31 9.06
N PHE A 405 1.21 1.39 8.53
CA PHE A 405 0.10 0.76 9.25
C PHE A 405 0.32 -0.76 9.39
N PRO A 406 0.85 -1.24 10.53
CA PRO A 406 1.66 -0.52 11.52
C PRO A 406 3.10 -0.32 10.97
N SER A 407 4.16 -0.45 11.77
CA SER A 407 5.55 -0.32 11.29
C SER A 407 5.79 -0.99 9.93
N ALA A 408 6.49 -0.34 8.99
CA ALA A 408 6.82 -0.90 7.68
C ALA A 408 7.67 -2.18 7.75
N THR A 409 8.27 -2.45 8.92
CA THR A 409 9.04 -3.67 9.20
C THR A 409 8.20 -4.80 9.79
N ALA A 410 6.92 -4.57 10.05
CA ALA A 410 6.03 -5.60 10.57
C ALA A 410 5.84 -6.70 9.51
N PRO A 411 5.77 -7.98 9.92
CA PRO A 411 5.43 -9.03 8.98
C PRO A 411 4.01 -8.82 8.48
N PHE A 412 3.76 -9.17 7.22
CA PHE A 412 2.41 -9.19 6.68
C PHE A 412 1.46 -10.01 7.57
N ALA A 413 0.30 -9.44 7.83
CA ALA A 413 -0.85 -10.12 8.38
C ALA A 413 -2.09 -9.51 7.74
N ASP A 414 -2.95 -10.36 7.20
CA ASP A 414 -4.29 -9.99 6.75
C ASP A 414 -5.13 -9.60 7.97
N ALA A 415 -5.29 -8.30 8.21
CA ALA A 415 -5.78 -7.76 9.47
C ALA A 415 -6.42 -6.37 9.36
N ASP A 416 -6.85 -5.93 8.17
CA ASP A 416 -7.47 -4.61 7.92
C ASP A 416 -6.56 -3.46 8.36
N ASN A 417 -5.28 -3.56 8.04
CA ASN A 417 -4.26 -2.57 8.40
C ASN A 417 -4.19 -1.46 7.33
N ASP A 418 -5.34 -0.89 7.00
CA ASP A 418 -5.50 0.10 5.95
C ASP A 418 -4.90 1.45 6.35
N GLY A 419 -4.52 2.25 5.36
CA GLY A 419 -4.30 3.67 5.56
C GLY A 419 -5.56 4.37 6.06
N LEU A 420 -6.69 4.23 5.35
CA LEU A 420 -8.01 4.68 5.79
C LEU A 420 -9.10 3.74 5.27
N TYR A 421 -10.13 3.54 6.09
CA TYR A 421 -11.35 2.83 5.70
C TYR A 421 -12.54 3.81 5.63
N LEU A 422 -13.17 3.97 4.46
CA LEU A 422 -14.17 5.01 4.16
C LEU A 422 -15.49 4.40 3.64
N THR A 423 -16.55 4.38 4.45
CA THR A 423 -17.80 3.72 4.01
C THR A 423 -18.83 4.65 3.40
N ALA A 424 -19.10 5.79 4.01
CA ALA A 424 -20.14 6.72 3.60
C ALA A 424 -19.67 8.15 3.81
N GLY A 425 -20.31 9.10 3.15
CA GLY A 425 -19.98 10.52 3.27
C GLY A 425 -19.22 11.08 2.07
N THR A 426 -18.56 12.22 2.27
CA THR A 426 -17.81 12.93 1.23
C THR A 426 -16.41 13.18 1.71
N HIS A 427 -15.43 12.54 1.07
CA HIS A 427 -14.04 12.58 1.48
C HIS A 427 -13.18 13.19 0.38
N VAL A 428 -12.18 13.98 0.78
CA VAL A 428 -11.27 14.67 -0.13
C VAL A 428 -9.85 14.54 0.41
N LEU A 429 -8.95 14.05 -0.42
CA LEU A 429 -7.52 13.98 -0.13
C LEU A 429 -6.77 14.72 -1.24
N THR A 430 -5.92 15.67 -0.85
CA THR A 430 -5.14 16.48 -1.78
C THR A 430 -3.69 16.56 -1.34
N ASN A 431 -2.74 16.39 -2.26
CA ASN A 431 -1.30 16.48 -1.97
C ASN A 431 -0.81 15.46 -0.92
N CYS A 432 -1.54 14.35 -0.70
CA CYS A 432 -1.25 13.42 0.38
C CYS A 432 -0.23 12.33 -0.01
N LEU A 433 0.53 11.86 0.97
CA LEU A 433 1.29 10.61 0.93
C LEU A 433 0.55 9.54 1.71
N ILE A 434 0.29 8.39 1.11
CA ILE A 434 -0.30 7.23 1.79
C ILE A 434 0.53 5.99 1.43
N GLY A 435 0.88 5.15 2.40
CA GLY A 435 1.63 3.95 2.05
C GLY A 435 2.22 3.16 3.20
N TRP A 436 2.97 2.12 2.84
CA TRP A 436 3.52 1.13 3.78
C TRP A 436 2.41 0.57 4.69
N ALA A 437 1.24 0.36 4.10
CA ALA A 437 0.11 -0.32 4.72
C ALA A 437 0.27 -1.82 4.50
N LEU A 438 0.06 -2.62 5.55
CA LEU A 438 0.02 -4.08 5.43
C LEU A 438 -1.25 -4.60 4.73
N ASP A 439 -2.12 -3.68 4.33
CA ASP A 439 -3.38 -3.90 3.63
C ASP A 439 -3.51 -2.80 2.55
N ASP A 440 -4.65 -2.10 2.50
CA ASP A 440 -4.92 -1.05 1.51
C ASP A 440 -4.36 0.32 1.89
N GLY A 441 -4.14 1.16 0.87
CA GLY A 441 -3.90 2.59 1.05
C GLY A 441 -5.17 3.29 1.49
N ILE A 442 -6.16 3.32 0.60
CA ILE A 442 -7.56 3.67 0.91
C ILE A 442 -8.43 2.46 0.57
N ASP A 443 -9.17 1.98 1.55
CA ASP A 443 -10.30 1.08 1.35
C ASP A 443 -11.59 1.89 1.48
N ALA A 444 -12.32 2.10 0.37
CA ALA A 444 -13.67 2.64 0.43
C ALA A 444 -14.73 1.54 0.24
N GLY A 445 -14.75 0.60 1.17
CA GLY A 445 -15.65 -0.54 1.19
C GLY A 445 -17.09 -0.26 1.64
N ALA A 446 -17.83 -1.36 1.77
CA ALA A 446 -19.24 -1.47 2.18
C ALA A 446 -20.28 -0.88 1.21
N ASP A 447 -21.53 -1.34 1.37
CA ASP A 447 -22.65 -1.00 0.48
C ASP A 447 -23.14 0.45 0.59
N ALA A 448 -22.68 1.20 1.60
CA ALA A 448 -23.13 2.56 1.81
C ALA A 448 -22.64 3.50 0.70
N ALA A 449 -23.51 4.42 0.31
CA ALA A 449 -23.18 5.41 -0.71
C ALA A 449 -22.26 6.51 -0.17
N GLY A 450 -21.38 7.01 -1.03
CA GLY A 450 -20.43 8.05 -0.68
C GLY A 450 -19.61 8.53 -1.86
N SER A 451 -18.74 9.50 -1.61
CA SER A 451 -17.83 10.04 -2.61
C SER A 451 -16.41 10.17 -2.04
N VAL A 452 -15.42 9.85 -2.86
CA VAL A 452 -14.00 10.02 -2.53
C VAL A 452 -13.33 10.74 -3.69
N THR A 453 -12.70 11.88 -3.40
CA THR A 453 -11.90 12.65 -4.36
C THR A 453 -10.44 12.62 -3.94
N ILE A 454 -9.57 12.13 -4.83
CA ILE A 454 -8.13 12.00 -4.63
C ILE A 454 -7.43 12.87 -5.69
N GLN A 455 -6.59 13.82 -5.28
CA GLN A 455 -5.92 14.74 -6.21
C GLN A 455 -4.46 14.96 -5.80
N HIS A 456 -3.54 14.86 -6.76
CA HIS A 456 -2.11 15.09 -6.50
C HIS A 456 -1.52 14.22 -5.37
N CYS A 457 -2.04 13.00 -5.20
CA CYS A 457 -1.63 12.12 -4.13
C CYS A 457 -0.54 11.13 -4.58
N TRP A 458 0.17 10.57 -3.61
CA TRP A 458 1.18 9.53 -3.79
C TRP A 458 0.86 8.33 -2.91
N PHE A 459 0.62 7.18 -3.55
CA PHE A 459 0.38 5.90 -2.91
C PHE A 459 1.56 4.96 -3.14
N GLU A 460 2.09 4.36 -2.08
CA GLU A 460 3.24 3.48 -2.23
C GLU A 460 3.30 2.32 -1.25
N SER A 461 3.70 1.15 -1.75
CA SER A 461 3.99 -0.03 -0.92
C SER A 461 2.81 -0.50 -0.06
N CYS A 462 1.59 -0.46 -0.60
CA CYS A 462 0.44 -1.14 -0.02
C CYS A 462 0.47 -2.62 -0.43
N TYR A 463 0.15 -3.52 0.51
CA TYR A 463 0.21 -4.96 0.23
C TYR A 463 -0.88 -5.41 -0.75
N HIS A 464 -2.08 -4.83 -0.63
CA HIS A 464 -3.20 -5.12 -1.50
C HIS A 464 -3.40 -3.94 -2.46
N GLU A 465 -4.36 -3.05 -2.24
CA GLU A 465 -4.69 -1.97 -3.16
C GLU A 465 -4.11 -0.63 -2.68
N ALA A 466 -3.58 0.19 -3.59
CA ALA A 466 -3.39 1.60 -3.27
C ALA A 466 -4.75 2.28 -3.06
N LEU A 467 -5.72 1.94 -3.93
CA LEU A 467 -7.05 2.52 -3.99
C LEU A 467 -8.09 1.41 -4.24
N ALA A 468 -8.74 0.92 -3.19
CA ALA A 468 -9.82 -0.07 -3.26
C ALA A 468 -11.20 0.62 -3.20
N TRP A 469 -12.04 0.40 -4.21
CA TRP A 469 -13.36 1.01 -4.30
C TRP A 469 -14.44 -0.05 -4.37
N SER A 470 -15.41 -0.02 -3.43
CA SER A 470 -16.51 -0.98 -3.42
C SER A 470 -17.85 -0.37 -2.97
N GLY A 471 -18.95 -1.04 -3.30
CA GLY A 471 -20.30 -0.55 -3.02
C GLY A 471 -20.69 0.63 -3.90
N ALA A 472 -21.71 1.41 -3.53
CA ALA A 472 -22.22 2.51 -4.36
C ALA A 472 -21.41 3.81 -4.20
N LYS A 473 -20.14 3.82 -4.65
CA LYS A 473 -19.22 4.94 -4.49
C LYS A 473 -19.04 5.75 -5.76
N LEU A 474 -18.92 7.07 -5.62
CA LEU A 474 -18.42 7.95 -6.67
C LEU A 474 -16.96 8.31 -6.38
N CYS A 475 -16.05 7.81 -7.21
CA CYS A 475 -14.61 7.96 -6.99
C CYS A 475 -14.00 8.80 -8.11
N THR A 476 -13.30 9.88 -7.76
CA THR A 476 -12.52 10.69 -8.71
C THR A 476 -11.07 10.70 -8.28
N VAL A 477 -10.17 10.33 -9.18
CA VAL A 477 -8.73 10.27 -8.95
C VAL A 477 -8.03 11.07 -10.04
N THR A 478 -7.31 12.13 -9.67
CA THR A 478 -6.56 12.94 -10.65
C THR A 478 -5.13 13.16 -10.21
N ASP A 479 -4.21 13.23 -11.18
CA ASP A 479 -2.83 13.67 -10.96
C ASP A 479 -2.09 12.83 -9.89
N THR A 480 -2.42 11.55 -9.77
CA THR A 480 -2.03 10.71 -8.64
C THR A 480 -1.08 9.60 -9.06
N VAL A 481 -0.12 9.27 -8.18
CA VAL A 481 0.85 8.18 -8.37
C VAL A 481 0.49 6.98 -7.51
N THR A 482 0.47 5.78 -8.08
CA THR A 482 0.40 4.50 -7.37
C THR A 482 1.61 3.64 -7.73
N LEU A 483 2.46 3.34 -6.74
CA LEU A 483 3.77 2.71 -6.96
C LEU A 483 3.98 1.52 -6.01
N ASN A 484 4.45 0.37 -6.53
CA ASN A 484 4.90 -0.74 -5.68
C ASN A 484 3.78 -1.35 -4.79
N CYS A 485 2.53 -1.29 -5.22
CA CYS A 485 1.35 -1.85 -4.56
C CYS A 485 0.89 -3.16 -5.21
N GLY A 486 0.08 -3.96 -4.51
CA GLY A 486 -0.55 -5.12 -5.14
C GLY A 486 -1.41 -4.69 -6.33
N GLN A 487 -2.19 -3.63 -6.14
CA GLN A 487 -2.96 -3.00 -7.20
C GLN A 487 -2.88 -1.48 -7.10
N GLY A 488 -2.88 -0.79 -8.23
CA GLY A 488 -2.92 0.66 -8.29
C GLY A 488 -4.32 1.21 -8.07
N ILE A 489 -5.19 1.05 -9.06
CA ILE A 489 -6.57 1.57 -9.03
C ILE A 489 -7.53 0.39 -9.22
N GLU A 490 -8.33 0.07 -8.20
CA GLU A 490 -9.29 -1.03 -8.25
C GLU A 490 -10.75 -0.52 -8.29
N CYS A 491 -11.54 -1.06 -9.20
CA CYS A 491 -13.00 -0.98 -9.20
C CYS A 491 -13.58 -2.33 -8.76
N GLY A 492 -13.76 -2.53 -7.46
CA GLY A 492 -14.15 -3.78 -6.82
C GLY A 492 -15.67 -4.06 -6.84
N TYR A 493 -16.15 -4.85 -5.88
CA TYR A 493 -17.54 -5.32 -5.85
C TYR A 493 -18.58 -4.21 -5.68
N GLY A 494 -19.84 -4.56 -5.97
CA GLY A 494 -20.95 -3.63 -5.83
C GLY A 494 -21.08 -2.74 -7.06
N ALA A 495 -21.24 -1.43 -6.87
CA ALA A 495 -21.48 -0.50 -7.97
C ALA A 495 -20.64 0.79 -7.88
N PRO A 496 -19.30 0.70 -7.69
CA PRO A 496 -18.47 1.89 -7.67
C PRO A 496 -18.37 2.47 -9.09
N ASP A 497 -18.43 3.79 -9.20
CA ASP A 497 -18.17 4.55 -10.42
C ASP A 497 -16.83 5.26 -10.23
N VAL A 498 -15.79 4.71 -10.87
CA VAL A 498 -14.40 5.10 -10.69
C VAL A 498 -13.94 5.86 -11.91
N ASN A 499 -13.53 7.11 -11.73
CA ASN A 499 -12.99 7.96 -12.78
C ASN A 499 -11.57 8.42 -12.42
N ALA A 500 -10.57 7.81 -13.06
CA ALA A 500 -9.16 8.16 -12.92
C ALA A 500 -8.64 8.87 -14.18
N VAL A 501 -8.02 10.04 -14.00
CA VAL A 501 -7.51 10.85 -15.13
C VAL A 501 -6.12 11.38 -14.81
N HIS A 502 -5.21 11.29 -15.77
CA HIS A 502 -3.84 11.81 -15.63
C HIS A 502 -3.13 11.26 -14.38
N CYS A 503 -3.12 9.93 -14.24
CA CYS A 503 -2.45 9.23 -13.15
C CYS A 503 -1.20 8.47 -13.66
N LEU A 504 -0.31 8.11 -12.73
CA LEU A 504 0.79 7.17 -12.99
C LEU A 504 0.67 5.95 -12.07
N SER A 505 0.43 4.79 -12.65
CA SER A 505 0.44 3.51 -11.95
C SER A 505 1.61 2.66 -12.44
N THR A 506 2.61 2.43 -11.60
CA THR A 506 3.81 1.70 -12.02
C THR A 506 4.39 0.76 -10.97
N ALA A 507 5.02 -0.33 -11.43
CA ALA A 507 5.60 -1.36 -10.58
C ALA A 507 4.63 -1.97 -9.57
N ASN A 508 3.33 -2.01 -9.90
CA ASN A 508 2.31 -2.71 -9.12
C ASN A 508 2.12 -4.14 -9.66
N ALA A 509 1.41 -5.01 -8.93
CA ALA A 509 0.96 -6.27 -9.53
C ALA A 509 -0.09 -5.99 -10.62
N VAL A 510 -1.01 -5.07 -10.37
CA VAL A 510 -1.96 -4.57 -11.38
C VAL A 510 -1.98 -3.04 -11.42
N GLY A 511 -1.89 -2.46 -12.61
CA GLY A 511 -1.95 -1.01 -12.81
C GLY A 511 -3.34 -0.44 -12.55
N ALA A 512 -4.33 -0.92 -13.31
CA ALA A 512 -5.75 -0.67 -13.08
C ALA A 512 -6.56 -1.97 -13.20
N ARG A 513 -7.46 -2.23 -12.24
CA ARG A 513 -8.27 -3.44 -12.17
C ARG A 513 -9.77 -3.14 -12.13
N PHE A 514 -10.54 -3.88 -12.93
CA PHE A 514 -11.97 -4.06 -12.70
C PHE A 514 -12.22 -5.45 -12.10
N GLY A 515 -13.03 -5.49 -11.05
CA GLY A 515 -13.20 -6.65 -10.18
C GLY A 515 -12.24 -6.63 -8.99
N ASP A 516 -12.42 -7.58 -8.09
CA ASP A 516 -11.60 -7.73 -6.88
C ASP A 516 -11.28 -9.21 -6.63
N ASN A 517 -10.77 -9.52 -5.44
CA ASN A 517 -10.32 -10.85 -5.06
C ASN A 517 -11.44 -11.80 -4.59
N TYR A 518 -12.72 -11.49 -4.81
CA TYR A 518 -13.86 -12.26 -4.28
C TYR A 518 -14.80 -12.80 -5.37
N ASP A 519 -15.51 -13.90 -5.13
CA ASP A 519 -16.50 -14.42 -6.09
C ASP A 519 -17.86 -13.75 -5.83
N TRP A 520 -17.89 -12.44 -6.05
CA TRP A 520 -19.00 -11.55 -5.72
C TRP A 520 -19.67 -10.99 -6.97
N THR A 521 -20.42 -9.90 -6.84
CA THR A 521 -21.16 -9.28 -7.95
C THR A 521 -20.61 -7.90 -8.27
N TYR A 522 -20.37 -7.66 -9.55
CA TYR A 522 -19.71 -6.45 -10.06
C TYR A 522 -20.63 -5.68 -11.01
N LYS A 523 -21.11 -4.54 -10.55
CA LYS A 523 -22.01 -3.62 -11.28
C LYS A 523 -21.41 -2.23 -11.43
N GLY A 524 -20.15 -2.05 -11.00
CA GLY A 524 -19.43 -0.80 -11.12
C GLY A 524 -19.04 -0.48 -12.56
N PHE A 525 -18.32 0.64 -12.69
CA PHE A 525 -17.73 1.10 -13.94
C PHE A 525 -16.37 1.73 -13.67
N LEU A 526 -15.36 1.34 -14.44
CA LEU A 526 -14.00 1.86 -14.32
C LEU A 526 -13.65 2.69 -15.57
N THR A 527 -13.38 3.98 -15.36
CA THR A 527 -12.83 4.87 -16.37
C THR A 527 -11.39 5.22 -16.00
N VAL A 528 -10.46 4.98 -16.93
CA VAL A 528 -9.05 5.43 -16.81
C VAL A 528 -8.65 6.08 -18.12
N ARG A 529 -8.31 7.38 -18.08
CA ARG A 529 -7.92 8.16 -19.26
C ARG A 529 -6.67 9.00 -19.03
N ASP A 530 -5.99 9.37 -20.12
CA ASP A 530 -4.83 10.27 -20.12
C ASP A 530 -3.71 9.86 -19.13
N SER A 531 -3.62 8.57 -18.79
CA SER A 531 -2.77 8.06 -17.70
C SER A 531 -1.60 7.22 -18.22
N LEU A 532 -0.65 6.96 -17.32
CA LEU A 532 0.51 6.11 -17.54
C LEU A 532 0.37 4.85 -16.67
N LEU A 533 0.12 3.70 -17.28
CA LEU A 533 0.02 2.41 -16.60
C LEU A 533 1.22 1.57 -17.02
N LEU A 534 2.34 1.70 -16.32
CA LEU A 534 3.65 1.30 -16.83
C LEU A 534 4.33 0.27 -15.95
N PHE A 535 4.93 -0.76 -16.53
CA PHE A 535 5.81 -1.70 -15.83
C PHE A 535 5.15 -2.36 -14.61
N ASN A 536 3.83 -2.57 -14.66
CA ASN A 536 3.12 -3.41 -13.71
C ASN A 536 3.25 -4.87 -14.18
N HIS A 537 2.99 -5.85 -13.30
CA HIS A 537 2.88 -7.24 -13.75
C HIS A 537 1.73 -7.40 -14.76
N ARG A 538 0.63 -6.67 -14.54
CA ARG A 538 -0.40 -6.37 -15.54
C ARG A 538 -0.69 -4.88 -15.53
N ASP A 539 -0.53 -4.18 -16.65
CA ASP A 539 -0.91 -2.77 -16.69
C ASP A 539 -2.43 -2.59 -16.55
N LEU A 540 -3.19 -3.51 -17.15
CA LEU A 540 -4.65 -3.55 -17.14
C LEU A 540 -5.15 -4.94 -16.78
N TRP A 541 -6.23 -5.01 -16.00
CA TRP A 541 -6.89 -6.28 -15.74
C TRP A 541 -8.39 -6.14 -15.50
N GLY A 542 -9.21 -6.59 -16.45
CA GLY A 542 -10.67 -6.54 -16.36
C GLY A 542 -11.34 -7.86 -15.97
N ARG A 543 -10.60 -8.80 -15.38
CA ARG A 543 -11.11 -10.16 -15.09
C ARG A 543 -11.78 -10.20 -13.71
N ALA A 544 -13.06 -10.56 -13.70
CA ALA A 544 -13.82 -10.79 -12.47
C ALA A 544 -14.38 -12.23 -12.40
N TRP A 545 -14.80 -12.63 -11.21
CA TRP A 545 -15.09 -14.04 -10.89
C TRP A 545 -16.57 -14.41 -10.96
N ASP A 546 -17.47 -13.43 -11.02
CA ASP A 546 -18.92 -13.62 -11.19
C ASP A 546 -19.28 -14.46 -12.43
N ASN A 547 -18.50 -14.31 -13.51
CA ASN A 547 -18.71 -15.04 -14.76
C ASN A 547 -17.41 -15.59 -15.39
N TRP A 548 -16.23 -15.23 -14.85
CA TRP A 548 -14.90 -15.61 -15.33
C TRP A 548 -14.54 -15.06 -16.73
N THR A 549 -15.05 -13.89 -17.08
CA THR A 549 -14.80 -13.18 -18.35
C THR A 549 -14.17 -11.80 -18.10
N VAL A 550 -13.64 -11.18 -19.15
CA VAL A 550 -13.16 -9.80 -19.08
C VAL A 550 -14.35 -8.86 -19.22
N HIS A 551 -14.50 -7.92 -18.29
CA HIS A 551 -15.62 -6.98 -18.20
C HIS A 551 -15.41 -5.73 -19.06
N VAL A 552 -15.12 -5.92 -20.35
CA VAL A 552 -14.82 -4.81 -21.28
C VAL A 552 -15.96 -3.77 -21.32
N ALA A 553 -17.23 -4.20 -21.24
CA ALA A 553 -18.37 -3.29 -21.27
C ALA A 553 -18.54 -2.42 -20.01
N GLN A 554 -17.79 -2.71 -18.93
CA GLN A 554 -17.79 -1.95 -17.67
C GLN A 554 -16.48 -1.17 -17.47
N MET A 555 -15.67 -1.07 -18.53
CA MET A 555 -14.39 -0.43 -18.52
C MET A 555 -14.29 0.54 -19.71
N ASP A 556 -13.91 1.77 -19.43
CA ASP A 556 -13.53 2.75 -20.43
C ASP A 556 -12.06 3.12 -20.21
N ILE A 557 -11.18 2.43 -20.96
CA ILE A 557 -9.73 2.50 -20.83
C ILE A 557 -9.14 2.94 -22.17
N GLN A 558 -8.92 4.23 -22.31
CA GLN A 558 -8.46 4.84 -23.57
C GLN A 558 -7.53 6.02 -23.30
N ASP A 559 -6.74 6.40 -24.30
CA ASP A 559 -5.80 7.54 -24.25
C ASP A 559 -4.71 7.40 -23.18
N ASN A 560 -4.50 6.19 -22.65
CA ASN A 560 -3.41 5.89 -21.72
C ASN A 560 -2.19 5.36 -22.48
N CYS A 561 -1.01 5.41 -21.85
CA CYS A 561 0.12 4.59 -22.30
C CYS A 561 0.34 3.39 -21.38
N VAL A 562 0.52 2.22 -22.01
CA VAL A 562 0.77 0.91 -21.37
C VAL A 562 2.11 0.35 -21.82
N THR A 563 2.76 -0.48 -21.00
CA THR A 563 3.99 -1.19 -21.39
C THR A 563 3.72 -2.54 -22.05
N ILE A 564 2.55 -3.12 -21.82
CA ILE A 564 2.11 -4.38 -22.43
C ILE A 564 0.88 -4.08 -23.30
N PRO A 565 0.90 -4.37 -24.62
CA PRO A 565 -0.29 -4.26 -25.45
C PRO A 565 -1.41 -5.17 -24.93
N ASP A 566 -2.63 -4.64 -24.88
CA ASP A 566 -3.82 -5.40 -24.48
C ASP A 566 -4.86 -5.35 -25.60
N ALA A 567 -5.25 -6.53 -26.11
CA ALA A 567 -6.20 -6.65 -27.21
C ALA A 567 -7.64 -6.33 -26.79
N ASP A 568 -7.96 -6.44 -25.50
CA ASP A 568 -9.27 -6.08 -24.96
C ASP A 568 -9.40 -4.55 -24.79
N PHE A 569 -8.28 -3.83 -24.71
CA PHE A 569 -8.22 -2.36 -24.55
C PHE A 569 -7.28 -1.72 -25.59
N PRO A 570 -7.61 -1.79 -26.90
CA PRO A 570 -6.72 -1.41 -27.98
C PRO A 570 -6.49 0.11 -28.12
N ASP A 571 -7.34 0.94 -27.50
CA ASP A 571 -7.32 2.41 -27.63
C ASP A 571 -6.26 3.08 -26.71
N ASN A 572 -5.16 2.37 -26.43
CA ASN A 572 -4.05 2.83 -25.60
C ASN A 572 -2.73 2.83 -26.39
N CYS A 573 -1.85 3.79 -26.11
CA CYS A 573 -0.50 3.83 -26.68
C CYS A 573 0.41 2.78 -26.03
N LEU A 574 1.33 2.22 -26.82
CA LEU A 574 2.48 1.52 -26.27
C LEU A 574 3.50 2.53 -25.76
N TRP A 575 3.99 2.35 -24.54
CA TRP A 575 5.06 3.12 -23.96
C TRP A 575 6.40 2.79 -24.64
N ASP A 576 6.80 3.65 -25.58
CA ASP A 576 8.11 3.60 -26.21
C ASP A 576 8.88 4.90 -25.93
N PRO A 577 9.54 5.00 -24.76
CA PRO A 577 10.23 6.21 -24.34
C PRO A 577 11.46 6.53 -25.21
N GLN A 578 11.92 5.60 -26.05
CA GLN A 578 13.04 5.85 -26.96
C GLN A 578 12.58 6.51 -28.26
N ALA A 579 11.35 6.23 -28.69
CA ALA A 579 10.75 6.79 -29.90
C ALA A 579 9.82 7.99 -29.65
N ASP A 580 9.31 8.19 -28.42
CA ASP A 580 8.40 9.28 -28.07
C ASP A 580 9.16 10.55 -27.58
N PRO A 581 9.20 11.64 -28.36
CA PRO A 581 9.83 12.89 -27.93
C PRO A 581 9.11 13.59 -26.76
N ASP A 582 7.82 13.29 -26.52
CA ASP A 582 7.01 13.91 -25.47
C ASP A 582 7.00 13.12 -24.16
N GLN A 583 7.62 11.94 -24.13
CA GLN A 583 7.70 11.06 -22.96
C GLN A 583 8.14 11.79 -21.69
N ARG A 584 9.14 12.66 -21.80
CA ARG A 584 9.63 13.46 -20.67
C ARG A 584 8.51 14.35 -20.10
N ASN A 585 7.74 14.99 -20.97
CA ASN A 585 6.64 15.88 -20.57
C ASN A 585 5.51 15.10 -19.90
N ARG A 586 5.24 13.85 -20.34
CA ARG A 586 4.24 12.97 -19.73
C ARG A 586 4.61 12.55 -18.30
N LEU A 587 5.89 12.26 -18.04
CA LEU A 587 6.35 11.81 -16.71
C LEU A 587 6.66 12.96 -15.73
N THR A 588 7.06 14.13 -16.24
CA THR A 588 7.52 15.24 -15.39
C THR A 588 6.52 15.66 -14.30
N PRO A 589 5.20 15.75 -14.56
CA PRO A 589 4.21 16.13 -13.55
C PRO A 589 4.19 15.21 -12.31
N PHE A 590 4.61 13.95 -12.45
CA PHE A 590 4.57 12.95 -11.39
C PHE A 590 5.88 12.85 -10.60
N LEU A 591 6.97 13.48 -11.05
CA LEU A 591 8.28 13.30 -10.43
C LEU A 591 8.28 13.83 -8.98
N PRO A 592 8.75 13.05 -8.00
CA PRO A 592 8.83 13.52 -6.62
C PRO A 592 9.94 14.56 -6.41
N THR A 593 10.92 14.60 -7.33
CA THR A 593 12.00 15.60 -7.39
C THR A 593 12.39 15.83 -8.86
N PRO A 594 12.94 17.00 -9.23
CA PRO A 594 13.39 17.26 -10.60
C PRO A 594 14.73 16.58 -10.94
N ALA A 595 15.29 15.74 -10.06
CA ALA A 595 16.62 15.19 -10.21
C ALA A 595 16.74 14.23 -11.41
N GLY A 596 17.83 14.37 -12.17
CA GLY A 596 18.18 13.47 -13.27
C GLY A 596 19.03 12.26 -12.85
N THR A 597 19.32 12.13 -11.56
CA THR A 597 20.08 11.03 -10.95
C THR A 597 19.30 10.54 -9.74
N VAL A 598 19.06 9.22 -9.67
CA VAL A 598 18.27 8.58 -8.60
C VAL A 598 19.11 7.57 -7.80
N GLY A 599 18.67 7.20 -6.60
CA GLY A 599 19.26 6.09 -5.86
C GLY A 599 19.01 4.74 -6.55
N ILE A 600 19.93 3.78 -6.41
CA ILE A 600 19.77 2.41 -6.90
C ILE A 600 20.38 1.38 -5.92
N GLY A 601 19.75 0.20 -5.81
CA GLY A 601 20.31 -0.91 -5.04
C GLY A 601 19.50 -2.21 -5.15
N ILE A 602 20.05 -3.29 -4.58
CA ILE A 602 19.39 -4.59 -4.48
C ILE A 602 18.21 -4.50 -3.51
N ALA A 603 17.01 -4.82 -4.00
CA ALA A 603 15.74 -4.60 -3.32
C ALA A 603 15.23 -5.86 -2.62
N THR A 604 16.04 -6.39 -1.69
CA THR A 604 15.69 -7.54 -0.86
C THR A 604 15.59 -7.13 0.61
N LEU A 605 14.77 -7.80 1.42
CA LEU A 605 14.72 -7.52 2.86
C LEU A 605 15.99 -8.03 3.58
N THR A 606 16.53 -9.15 3.12
CA THR A 606 17.73 -9.80 3.66
C THR A 606 18.93 -9.62 2.74
N ASP A 607 20.13 -9.76 3.30
CA ASP A 607 21.39 -9.80 2.55
C ASP A 607 21.69 -11.18 1.94
N THR A 608 20.87 -12.18 2.27
CA THR A 608 21.01 -13.57 1.84
C THR A 608 19.68 -14.09 1.31
N LEU A 609 19.67 -14.68 0.12
CA LEU A 609 18.51 -15.36 -0.47
C LEU A 609 18.71 -16.87 -0.54
N SER A 610 17.62 -17.62 -0.50
CA SER A 610 17.63 -19.04 -0.84
C SER A 610 17.75 -19.23 -2.37
N PRO A 611 18.25 -20.39 -2.84
CA PRO A 611 18.25 -20.70 -4.28
C PRO A 611 16.88 -20.58 -4.93
N ALA A 612 15.81 -21.01 -4.24
CA ALA A 612 14.45 -20.91 -4.73
C ALA A 612 13.95 -19.46 -4.90
N ALA A 613 14.37 -18.54 -4.01
CA ALA A 613 14.05 -17.13 -4.16
C ALA A 613 14.86 -16.48 -5.29
N ALA A 614 16.14 -16.83 -5.41
CA ALA A 614 17.03 -16.32 -6.46
C ALA A 614 16.65 -16.82 -7.87
N ALA A 615 16.01 -18.00 -7.98
CA ALA A 615 15.50 -18.54 -9.24
C ALA A 615 14.45 -17.65 -9.93
N ARG A 616 13.78 -16.77 -9.17
CA ARG A 616 12.83 -15.77 -9.70
C ARG A 616 13.52 -14.48 -10.16
N GLY A 617 14.85 -14.43 -10.12
CA GLY A 617 15.66 -13.25 -10.37
C GLY A 617 15.91 -12.42 -9.10
N ILE A 618 16.99 -11.65 -9.11
CA ILE A 618 17.33 -10.75 -7.99
C ILE A 618 16.79 -9.36 -8.30
N PRO A 619 15.89 -8.81 -7.47
CA PRO A 619 15.35 -7.48 -7.71
C PRO A 619 16.38 -6.39 -7.42
N VAL A 620 16.50 -5.45 -8.36
CA VAL A 620 17.20 -4.18 -8.21
C VAL A 620 16.19 -3.08 -8.44
N ARG A 621 16.16 -2.09 -7.55
CA ARG A 621 15.16 -1.02 -7.56
C ARG A 621 15.83 0.36 -7.57
N LEU A 622 15.13 1.34 -8.14
CA LEU A 622 15.44 2.77 -8.06
C LEU A 622 14.72 3.42 -6.86
N SER A 623 15.28 4.48 -6.27
CA SER A 623 14.60 5.26 -5.22
C SER A 623 13.28 5.87 -5.72
N THR A 624 13.20 6.19 -7.01
CA THR A 624 12.01 6.67 -7.72
C THR A 624 12.14 6.41 -9.22
N PHE A 625 11.04 6.47 -9.97
CA PHE A 625 11.08 6.58 -11.43
C PHE A 625 11.69 7.92 -11.85
N THR A 626 12.20 7.96 -13.07
CA THR A 626 12.82 9.15 -13.66
C THR A 626 12.48 9.27 -15.15
N THR A 627 12.74 10.43 -15.73
CA THR A 627 12.57 10.72 -17.16
C THR A 627 13.74 10.26 -18.02
N ARG A 628 14.84 9.80 -17.40
CA ARG A 628 16.06 9.35 -18.10
C ARG A 628 16.23 7.83 -17.99
N PRO A 629 16.83 7.17 -18.98
CA PRO A 629 17.24 5.79 -18.81
C PRO A 629 18.31 5.68 -17.72
N VAL A 630 18.16 4.71 -16.83
CA VAL A 630 19.14 4.38 -15.78
C VAL A 630 19.78 3.03 -16.11
N ARG A 631 21.04 2.84 -15.77
CA ARG A 631 21.68 1.51 -15.87
C ARG A 631 22.61 1.23 -14.70
N VAL A 632 22.84 -0.06 -14.44
CA VAL A 632 23.82 -0.56 -13.48
C VAL A 632 24.40 -1.88 -13.94
N ASP A 633 25.70 -2.06 -13.79
CA ASP A 633 26.37 -3.32 -14.09
C ASP A 633 26.23 -4.27 -12.89
N TYR A 634 26.16 -5.57 -13.15
CA TYR A 634 26.20 -6.60 -12.13
C TYR A 634 27.25 -7.67 -12.43
N ALA A 635 27.77 -8.27 -11.37
CA ALA A 635 28.60 -9.47 -11.41
C ALA A 635 28.03 -10.53 -10.45
N ILE A 636 28.06 -11.79 -10.85
CA ILE A 636 27.70 -12.96 -10.07
C ILE A 636 28.96 -13.81 -9.92
N ASP A 637 29.60 -13.70 -8.77
CA ASP A 637 30.81 -14.45 -8.44
C ASP A 637 30.45 -15.85 -7.98
N VAL A 638 30.98 -16.84 -8.70
CA VAL A 638 30.96 -18.26 -8.33
C VAL A 638 32.36 -18.61 -7.80
N PRO A 639 32.50 -19.14 -6.57
CA PRO A 639 33.80 -19.53 -6.06
C PRO A 639 34.52 -20.53 -6.98
N GLY A 640 35.68 -20.14 -7.53
CA GLY A 640 36.48 -20.97 -8.44
C GLY A 640 36.06 -20.93 -9.92
N GLY A 641 35.05 -20.11 -10.27
CA GLY A 641 34.59 -19.88 -11.65
C GLY A 641 34.90 -18.48 -12.17
N GLN A 642 34.59 -18.24 -13.45
CA GLN A 642 34.55 -16.88 -14.02
C GLN A 642 33.24 -16.20 -13.60
N PRO A 643 33.26 -14.93 -13.17
CA PRO A 643 32.05 -14.20 -12.83
C PRO A 643 31.11 -14.07 -14.04
N ALA A 644 29.83 -14.37 -13.86
CA ALA A 644 28.83 -13.98 -14.85
C ALA A 644 28.55 -12.47 -14.70
N THR A 645 28.58 -11.72 -15.79
CA THR A 645 28.40 -10.26 -15.75
C THR A 645 27.31 -9.81 -16.72
N GLY A 646 26.71 -8.65 -16.44
CA GLY A 646 25.73 -8.03 -17.32
C GLY A 646 25.38 -6.62 -16.88
N THR A 647 24.43 -6.01 -17.56
CA THR A 647 23.94 -4.66 -17.25
C THR A 647 22.42 -4.68 -17.19
N LEU A 648 21.85 -4.18 -16.10
CA LEU A 648 20.43 -3.87 -16.03
C LEU A 648 20.18 -2.47 -16.58
N GLN A 649 19.13 -2.32 -17.35
CA GLN A 649 18.66 -1.04 -17.87
C GLN A 649 17.23 -0.79 -17.39
N PHE A 650 16.96 0.43 -16.97
CA PHE A 650 15.66 0.91 -16.55
C PHE A 650 15.25 1.98 -17.57
N PRO A 651 14.31 1.70 -18.48
CA PRO A 651 13.76 2.74 -19.31
C PRO A 651 13.03 3.78 -18.44
N PRO A 652 12.84 5.01 -18.92
CA PRO A 652 12.09 6.00 -18.17
C PRO A 652 10.70 5.50 -17.71
N GLY A 653 10.33 5.84 -16.48
CA GLY A 653 9.14 5.32 -15.81
C GLY A 653 9.36 4.01 -15.04
N ALA A 654 10.33 3.17 -15.43
CA ALA A 654 10.60 1.92 -14.73
C ALA A 654 11.34 2.15 -13.41
N THR A 655 11.00 1.37 -12.38
CA THR A 655 11.66 1.44 -11.06
C THR A 655 12.27 0.12 -10.61
N VAL A 656 11.89 -1.02 -11.19
CA VAL A 656 12.36 -2.35 -10.79
C VAL A 656 12.89 -3.11 -12.00
N GLY A 657 13.99 -3.83 -11.82
CA GLY A 657 14.58 -4.75 -12.79
C GLY A 657 15.08 -6.01 -12.08
N LEU A 658 15.08 -7.14 -12.78
CA LEU A 658 15.49 -8.43 -12.22
C LEU A 658 16.81 -8.87 -12.85
N ILE A 659 17.84 -9.13 -12.03
CA ILE A 659 19.04 -9.82 -12.48
C ILE A 659 18.68 -11.29 -12.73
N PRO A 660 18.86 -11.82 -13.95
CA PRO A 660 18.62 -13.23 -14.23
C PRO A 660 19.67 -14.10 -13.55
N ILE A 661 19.25 -15.23 -12.98
CA ILE A 661 20.14 -16.24 -12.43
C ILE A 661 19.95 -17.53 -13.22
N GLU A 662 21.02 -18.01 -13.86
CA GLU A 662 21.01 -19.27 -14.58
C GLU A 662 20.73 -20.45 -13.63
N PRO A 663 19.75 -21.33 -13.93
CA PRO A 663 19.42 -22.46 -13.06
C PRO A 663 20.61 -23.36 -12.73
N SER A 664 21.56 -23.53 -13.67
CA SER A 664 22.78 -24.31 -13.45
C SER A 664 23.66 -23.73 -12.34
N SER A 665 23.64 -22.41 -12.15
CA SER A 665 24.43 -21.72 -11.12
C SER A 665 23.86 -21.97 -9.71
N LEU A 666 22.55 -22.20 -9.59
CA LEU A 666 21.86 -22.45 -8.32
C LEU A 666 22.10 -23.86 -7.75
N GLY A 667 22.68 -24.77 -8.53
CA GLY A 667 23.12 -26.09 -8.08
C GLY A 667 24.54 -26.13 -7.49
N SER A 668 25.21 -24.97 -7.36
CA SER A 668 26.56 -24.86 -6.81
C SER A 668 26.61 -25.29 -5.35
N THR A 669 27.67 -26.02 -4.95
CA THR A 669 27.91 -26.39 -3.54
C THR A 669 28.44 -25.22 -2.70
N ALA A 670 28.86 -24.13 -3.34
CA ALA A 670 29.35 -22.92 -2.70
C ALA A 670 28.37 -21.75 -2.92
N PRO A 671 28.22 -20.84 -1.93
CA PRO A 671 27.34 -19.69 -2.04
C PRO A 671 27.79 -18.76 -3.16
N LEU A 672 26.84 -18.13 -3.84
CA LEU A 672 27.11 -17.13 -4.87
C LEU A 672 27.09 -15.73 -4.26
N GLN A 673 27.86 -14.81 -4.83
CA GLN A 673 27.81 -13.40 -4.46
C GLN A 673 27.41 -12.56 -5.67
N VAL A 674 26.41 -11.70 -5.51
CA VAL A 674 25.99 -10.73 -6.52
C VAL A 674 26.45 -9.35 -6.10
N LEU A 675 27.02 -8.58 -7.02
CA LEU A 675 27.56 -7.24 -6.79
C LEU A 675 27.06 -6.27 -7.86
N LEU A 676 26.64 -5.07 -7.46
CA LEU A 676 26.32 -3.95 -8.35
C LEU A 676 27.50 -2.99 -8.51
N SER A 677 27.69 -2.45 -9.71
CA SER A 677 28.76 -1.50 -10.03
C SER A 677 28.40 -0.55 -11.17
N ASN A 678 29.22 0.49 -11.39
CA ASN A 678 29.13 1.43 -12.53
C ASN A 678 27.72 1.98 -12.84
N PRO A 679 26.98 2.52 -11.85
CA PRO A 679 25.68 3.11 -12.14
C PRO A 679 25.82 4.31 -13.09
N ALA A 680 24.87 4.49 -14.01
CA ALA A 680 24.74 5.70 -14.83
C ALA A 680 23.34 6.30 -14.68
N HIS A 681 23.28 7.62 -14.51
CA HIS A 681 22.07 8.35 -14.07
C HIS A 681 21.52 7.84 -12.73
N ALA A 682 22.38 7.20 -11.93
CA ALA A 682 22.05 6.76 -10.58
C ALA A 682 23.27 6.77 -9.66
N GLU A 683 23.01 6.68 -8.36
CA GLU A 683 24.00 6.52 -7.29
C GLU A 683 23.71 5.24 -6.51
N LEU A 684 24.74 4.44 -6.21
CA LEU A 684 24.60 3.21 -5.41
C LEU A 684 24.37 3.56 -3.92
N THR A 685 23.12 3.84 -3.59
CA THR A 685 22.65 4.23 -2.24
C THR A 685 22.06 3.06 -1.46
N GLY A 686 21.49 2.06 -2.15
CA GLY A 686 20.97 0.85 -1.52
C GLY A 686 22.01 -0.26 -1.33
N ARG A 687 21.54 -1.48 -1.00
CA ARG A 687 22.41 -2.66 -0.86
C ARG A 687 23.16 -2.92 -2.18
N ARG A 688 24.49 -3.02 -2.10
CA ARG A 688 25.36 -3.23 -3.27
C ARG A 688 25.68 -4.69 -3.53
N SER A 689 25.62 -5.54 -2.50
CA SER A 689 25.96 -6.95 -2.60
C SER A 689 24.93 -7.85 -1.92
N LEU A 690 24.70 -9.04 -2.48
CA LEU A 690 23.78 -10.04 -1.97
C LEU A 690 24.43 -11.43 -2.03
N ARG A 691 24.19 -12.26 -1.03
CA ARG A 691 24.59 -13.67 -1.03
C ARG A 691 23.42 -14.56 -1.46
N ILE A 692 23.68 -15.56 -2.29
CA ILE A 692 22.75 -16.67 -2.49
C ILE A 692 23.29 -17.85 -1.69
N ALA A 693 22.45 -18.39 -0.80
CA ALA A 693 22.75 -19.58 -0.02
C ALA A 693 22.92 -20.81 -0.94
N ASN A 694 23.54 -21.86 -0.39
CA ASN A 694 23.68 -23.15 -1.05
C ASN A 694 22.41 -24.00 -0.99
#